data_AF-A0A9P0KY62-F1
#
_entry.id   AF-A0A9P0KY62-F1
#
_cell.length_a   1.000
_cell.length_b   1.000
_cell.length_c   1.000
_cell.angle_alpha   90.00
_cell.angle_beta   90.00
_cell.angle_gamma   90.00
#
_symmetry.space_group_name_H-M   'P 1'
#
loop_
_entity.id
_entity.type
_entity.pdbx_description
1 polymer ?
#
loop_
_entity_poly.entity_id
_entity_poly.type
_entity_poly.pdbx_seq_one_letter_code
_entity_poly.pdbx_strand_id
1 'polypeptide(L)'
;MDALTVVVFVLVNQYFVAGFIEEEGGSAENRTCNADEFRCTSGKCIPQRWQCDNEKDCSDGSDEDPQSCQKKTCSLDEFTCRSKEGECVPLTWMCDDNQDCSDGSDEKSCNETCRSDEFTCKNGKCIQLRWVCDSDNDCVDNSDEENCPVNDCPPEFQCKDKFCFPKKWRCDGEYDCSDGKDEQGCPKTNPKLSFCLSNEYECADRFTCIHKNWLCDGSKDCPDGSDESLENCQNITCRVDQFQCKDRSCIPGHLHCSGHPDCPDGSDEEECGTPVQECDTKTQFDCGDGQCIPLSQVCDGKQHCPNFEDEPSDKCGVNECHNNNGGCQHKCIDTPASYYCDCHQGYKLVNHTACKDIDECDIPGSCSQICINDRGGYKCECYPGYMRDPRNVTRCKAIEGHASLLFARRREIRKISLDHHEMTSIVNETNSATALDFVFRTGMIFWSDVTDKKIYKAPIDEGNERTTVISDDITTSDGLAVDWIYNHIYWTDTGRNTIELSNFDGKMRMVLIKDDVDEPRAIALNPMEGWMFWTDWGINPKIERAGMDGSHRQTIVKYDVKWPNGLTLDLVKRRVYWVDAKLNSISSCDYNGKNRRVILYSQENLRHPFSITTFEDGVYWTDWDKGAVFRANKFTGEDVKAITATEMVQNPMVIHVYHPYRQPDGENYCQAVNGHCSHLCLPAPQINKYSPKISCACPMGLKMHDNGLTCIIDGKFSLGSNISLHPYKSG
;
A
#
# COMPACT_ATOMS: atom_id res chain seq x y z
N MET A 1 -21.07 11.08 63.19
CA MET A 1 -21.49 9.73 62.76
C MET A 1 -20.69 9.43 61.51
N ASP A 2 -20.04 8.27 61.51
CA ASP A 2 -18.67 8.08 61.04
C ASP A 2 -18.46 8.02 59.52
N ALA A 3 -17.28 8.49 59.12
CA ALA A 3 -16.64 8.22 57.84
C ALA A 3 -15.82 6.92 57.97
N LEU A 4 -15.89 6.06 56.96
CA LEU A 4 -15.12 4.81 56.92
C LEU A 4 -14.34 4.71 55.60
N THR A 5 -13.05 5.02 55.75
CA THR A 5 -11.94 4.79 54.83
C THR A 5 -11.64 3.29 54.75
N VAL A 6 -11.47 2.72 53.56
CA VAL A 6 -10.92 1.36 53.37
C VAL A 6 -9.56 1.47 52.70
N VAL A 7 -8.57 0.89 53.39
CA VAL A 7 -7.14 0.92 53.12
C VAL A 7 -6.74 -0.28 52.25
N VAL A 8 -5.89 -0.01 51.25
CA VAL A 8 -5.24 -0.99 50.38
C VAL A 8 -4.10 -1.69 51.13
N PHE A 9 -4.07 -3.02 51.13
CA PHE A 9 -2.97 -3.81 51.71
C PHE A 9 -1.87 -4.05 50.67
N VAL A 10 -0.68 -3.54 50.97
CA VAL A 10 0.62 -3.88 50.37
C VAL A 10 1.21 -5.04 51.16
N LEU A 11 1.76 -6.06 50.49
CA LEU A 11 2.71 -7.00 51.11
C LEU A 11 3.95 -7.16 50.24
N VAL A 12 5.06 -6.68 50.80
CA VAL A 12 6.46 -6.89 50.40
C VAL A 12 7.12 -7.62 51.57
N ASN A 13 7.80 -8.75 51.34
CA ASN A 13 9.17 -9.03 51.82
C ASN A 13 9.63 -10.49 51.63
N GLN A 14 10.65 -10.65 50.79
CA GLN A 14 12.03 -11.09 51.10
C GLN A 14 12.33 -12.20 52.14
N TYR A 15 13.11 -13.18 51.63
CA TYR A 15 14.35 -13.81 52.16
C TYR A 15 14.32 -14.96 53.20
N PHE A 16 15.10 -16.01 52.84
CA PHE A 16 16.18 -16.70 53.61
C PHE A 16 16.07 -18.23 53.88
N VAL A 17 17.20 -18.91 53.55
CA VAL A 17 17.84 -20.12 54.11
C VAL A 17 17.60 -21.52 53.51
N ALA A 18 18.74 -22.13 53.16
CA ALA A 18 19.02 -23.50 52.72
C ALA A 18 18.97 -24.56 53.84
N GLY A 19 18.74 -25.83 53.47
CA GLY A 19 18.91 -26.98 54.35
C GLY A 19 18.90 -28.32 53.59
N PHE A 20 20.01 -29.04 53.72
CA PHE A 20 20.29 -30.41 53.24
C PHE A 20 19.38 -31.49 53.87
N ILE A 21 18.98 -32.52 53.09
CA ILE A 21 18.71 -33.90 53.54
C ILE A 21 19.11 -34.89 52.40
N GLU A 22 19.87 -35.94 52.77
CA GLU A 22 20.33 -37.10 51.98
C GLU A 22 19.29 -38.26 51.93
N GLU A 23 19.63 -39.31 51.15
CA GLU A 23 19.00 -40.64 50.94
C GLU A 23 18.01 -40.73 49.76
N GLU A 24 18.00 -41.73 48.86
CA GLU A 24 18.77 -42.95 48.65
C GLU A 24 18.62 -43.38 47.16
N GLY A 25 19.53 -44.22 46.64
CA GLY A 25 19.71 -44.47 45.22
C GLY A 25 18.67 -45.33 44.49
N GLY A 26 18.63 -45.17 43.15
CA GLY A 26 17.87 -46.05 42.26
C GLY A 26 17.98 -45.67 40.77
N SER A 27 18.74 -46.49 40.04
CA SER A 27 18.75 -46.71 38.58
C SER A 27 19.27 -45.62 37.64
N ALA A 28 20.34 -45.99 36.92
CA ALA A 28 20.89 -45.27 35.78
C ALA A 28 19.91 -45.25 34.61
N GLU A 29 19.47 -44.05 34.21
CA GLU A 29 18.96 -43.80 32.87
C GLU A 29 19.78 -42.69 32.19
N ASN A 30 20.07 -42.94 30.93
CA ASN A 30 21.09 -42.35 30.09
C ASN A 30 20.75 -40.89 29.74
N ARG A 31 21.18 -39.92 30.55
CA ARG A 31 21.05 -38.48 30.21
C ARG A 31 22.12 -38.08 29.20
N THR A 32 21.68 -37.82 27.97
CA THR A 32 22.47 -37.15 26.92
C THR A 32 22.51 -35.64 27.19
N CYS A 33 23.69 -35.02 27.09
CA CYS A 33 23.83 -33.55 27.16
C CYS A 33 23.08 -32.88 26.00
N ASN A 34 22.66 -31.63 26.18
CA ASN A 34 21.99 -30.85 25.11
C ASN A 34 22.96 -30.54 23.96
N ALA A 35 22.43 -30.18 22.78
CA ALA A 35 23.21 -29.95 21.57
C ALA A 35 24.27 -28.83 21.68
N ASP A 36 24.09 -27.90 22.63
CA ASP A 36 24.99 -26.76 22.89
C ASP A 36 25.91 -27.00 24.11
N GLU A 37 25.97 -28.23 24.63
CA GLU A 37 26.77 -28.61 25.80
C GLU A 37 27.81 -29.70 25.47
N PHE A 38 29.07 -29.44 25.80
CA PHE A 38 30.15 -30.42 25.77
C PHE A 38 30.07 -31.36 26.97
N ARG A 39 30.15 -32.66 26.72
CA ARG A 39 30.15 -33.69 27.76
C ARG A 39 31.59 -34.00 28.19
N CYS A 40 31.95 -33.61 29.40
CA CYS A 40 33.19 -34.04 30.04
C CYS A 40 33.26 -35.56 30.13
N THR A 41 34.45 -36.15 30.09
CA THR A 41 34.62 -37.60 30.28
C THR A 41 34.17 -38.09 31.66
N SER A 42 34.14 -37.19 32.64
CA SER A 42 33.55 -37.36 33.98
C SER A 42 32.01 -37.40 34.00
N GLY A 43 31.34 -37.15 32.86
CA GLY A 43 29.90 -37.26 32.69
C GLY A 43 29.11 -35.96 32.97
N LYS A 44 29.79 -34.86 33.32
CA LYS A 44 29.19 -33.53 33.50
C LYS A 44 29.09 -32.81 32.14
N CYS A 45 28.02 -32.06 31.91
CA CYS A 45 27.83 -31.24 30.71
C CYS A 45 28.25 -29.80 31.03
N ILE A 46 29.08 -29.19 30.18
CA ILE A 46 29.46 -27.77 30.22
C ILE A 46 29.05 -27.09 28.91
N PRO A 47 28.83 -25.77 28.85
CA PRO A 47 28.57 -25.08 27.58
C PRO A 47 29.69 -25.29 26.56
N GLN A 48 29.36 -25.49 25.28
CA GLN A 48 30.36 -25.78 24.23
C GLN A 48 31.39 -24.66 24.00
N ARG A 49 31.08 -23.42 24.43
CA ARG A 49 32.03 -22.29 24.41
C ARG A 49 33.17 -22.42 25.43
N TRP A 50 33.02 -23.27 26.45
CA TRP A 50 34.01 -23.58 27.48
C TRP A 50 34.85 -24.81 27.10
N GLN A 51 34.93 -25.08 25.81
CA GLN A 51 35.80 -26.10 25.25
C GLN A 51 36.94 -25.36 24.54
N CYS A 52 38.19 -25.64 24.89
CA CYS A 52 39.37 -25.02 24.29
C CYS A 52 39.43 -23.49 24.48
N ASP A 53 39.09 -22.99 25.67
CA ASP A 53 39.20 -21.59 26.07
C ASP A 53 40.34 -21.32 27.06
N ASN A 54 41.22 -22.31 27.28
CA ASN A 54 42.36 -22.30 28.21
C ASN A 54 41.97 -22.23 29.70
N GLU A 55 40.70 -22.39 30.05
CA GLU A 55 40.24 -22.59 31.43
C GLU A 55 39.81 -24.04 31.66
N LYS A 56 39.94 -24.55 32.90
CA LYS A 56 39.55 -25.93 33.24
C LYS A 56 38.16 -25.92 33.86
N ASP A 57 37.14 -26.05 33.03
CA ASP A 57 35.73 -26.10 33.39
C ASP A 57 35.23 -27.54 33.60
N CYS A 58 35.81 -28.52 32.92
CA CYS A 58 35.64 -29.93 33.26
C CYS A 58 36.52 -30.31 34.46
N SER A 59 35.94 -31.02 35.43
CA SER A 59 36.65 -31.49 36.63
C SER A 59 37.84 -32.39 36.33
N ASP A 60 37.83 -33.04 35.18
CA ASP A 60 38.87 -33.91 34.62
C ASP A 60 39.76 -33.23 33.57
N GLY A 61 39.51 -31.96 33.23
CA GLY A 61 40.28 -31.19 32.25
C GLY A 61 40.12 -31.68 30.80
N SER A 62 39.07 -32.44 30.52
CA SER A 62 38.79 -33.03 29.20
C SER A 62 38.29 -32.03 28.16
N ASP A 63 37.86 -30.86 28.61
CA ASP A 63 37.57 -29.67 27.80
C ASP A 63 38.82 -29.04 27.16
N GLU A 64 39.98 -29.23 27.79
CA GLU A 64 41.29 -28.70 27.36
C GLU A 64 42.25 -29.81 26.89
N ASP A 65 41.71 -30.97 26.51
CA ASP A 65 42.54 -32.11 26.08
C ASP A 65 43.27 -31.81 24.75
N PRO A 66 44.61 -31.93 24.69
CA PRO A 66 45.40 -31.59 23.51
C PRO A 66 45.06 -32.40 22.25
N GLN A 67 44.46 -33.59 22.37
CA GLN A 67 44.02 -34.37 21.20
C GLN A 67 42.67 -33.89 20.66
N SER A 68 41.77 -33.41 21.52
CA SER A 68 40.45 -32.90 21.08
C SER A 68 40.51 -31.46 20.59
N CYS A 69 41.51 -30.69 21.03
CA CYS A 69 41.67 -29.26 20.73
C CYS A 69 42.44 -28.97 19.42
N GLN A 70 42.87 -30.01 18.70
CA GLN A 70 43.84 -29.92 17.61
C GLN A 70 43.30 -29.47 16.24
N LYS A 71 42.09 -28.89 16.15
CA LYS A 71 41.59 -28.25 14.92
C LYS A 71 40.68 -27.05 15.22
N LYS A 72 41.29 -25.91 15.54
CA LYS A 72 40.70 -24.59 15.30
C LYS A 72 41.33 -24.02 14.03
N THR A 73 40.55 -23.90 12.97
CA THR A 73 40.86 -23.01 11.84
C THR A 73 40.33 -21.64 12.25
N CYS A 74 41.14 -20.57 12.15
CA CYS A 74 40.70 -19.20 12.46
C CYS A 74 39.47 -18.82 11.62
N SER A 75 38.70 -17.82 12.09
CA SER A 75 37.53 -17.31 11.37
C SER A 75 37.91 -16.75 9.99
N LEU A 76 36.96 -16.65 9.05
CA LEU A 76 37.20 -16.13 7.70
C LEU A 76 37.76 -14.69 7.68
N ASP A 77 37.64 -13.95 8.80
CA ASP A 77 38.09 -12.57 8.97
C ASP A 77 39.39 -12.43 9.81
N GLU A 78 40.08 -13.54 10.11
CA GLU A 78 41.28 -13.58 10.95
C GLU A 78 42.46 -14.29 10.26
N PHE A 79 43.66 -13.69 10.34
CA PHE A 79 44.93 -14.22 9.87
C PHE A 79 45.61 -15.12 10.93
N THR A 80 46.06 -16.29 10.51
CA THR A 80 46.84 -17.23 11.34
C THR A 80 48.32 -16.82 11.40
N CYS A 81 48.83 -16.49 12.58
CA CYS A 81 50.26 -16.26 12.80
C CYS A 81 51.08 -17.54 12.60
N ARG A 82 52.30 -17.43 12.07
CA ARG A 82 53.07 -18.59 11.57
C ARG A 82 53.82 -19.38 12.65
N SER A 83 54.07 -18.78 13.81
CA SER A 83 55.03 -19.32 14.79
C SER A 83 54.42 -20.17 15.89
N LYS A 84 53.09 -20.16 16.09
CA LYS A 84 52.37 -21.06 17.00
C LYS A 84 51.00 -21.42 16.46
N GLU A 85 50.70 -22.71 16.44
CA GLU A 85 49.39 -23.23 16.05
C GLU A 85 48.30 -22.62 16.96
N GLY A 86 47.47 -21.73 16.40
CA GLY A 86 46.26 -21.20 17.04
C GLY A 86 46.27 -19.71 17.41
N GLU A 87 47.29 -18.93 17.07
CA GLU A 87 47.26 -17.47 17.26
C GLU A 87 46.62 -16.81 16.02
N CYS A 88 45.44 -16.21 16.20
CA CYS A 88 44.64 -15.55 15.16
C CYS A 88 44.61 -14.04 15.43
N VAL A 89 45.02 -13.22 14.46
CA VAL A 89 44.87 -11.75 14.50
C VAL A 89 43.85 -11.32 13.44
N PRO A 90 43.08 -10.23 13.60
CA PRO A 90 42.17 -9.76 12.56
C PRO A 90 42.90 -9.51 11.23
N LEU A 91 42.28 -9.81 10.07
CA LEU A 91 42.88 -9.53 8.75
C LEU A 91 43.24 -8.04 8.53
N THR A 92 42.65 -7.13 9.32
CA THR A 92 43.00 -5.70 9.32
C THR A 92 44.37 -5.39 9.91
N TRP A 93 44.94 -6.32 10.68
CA TRP A 93 46.27 -6.22 11.31
C TRP A 93 47.32 -7.01 10.54
N MET A 94 47.09 -7.21 9.24
CA MET A 94 48.14 -7.64 8.31
C MET A 94 48.68 -6.43 7.57
N CYS A 95 50.01 -6.27 7.57
CA CYS A 95 50.71 -5.21 6.86
C CYS A 95 50.28 -3.80 7.30
N ASP A 96 50.00 -3.62 8.59
CA ASP A 96 49.55 -2.36 9.17
C ASP A 96 50.67 -1.58 9.89
N ASP A 97 51.92 -1.95 9.61
CA ASP A 97 53.17 -1.42 10.20
C ASP A 97 53.30 -1.69 11.72
N ASN A 98 52.41 -2.48 12.33
CA ASN A 98 52.52 -2.95 13.70
C ASN A 98 52.82 -4.44 13.77
N GLN A 99 53.58 -4.85 14.79
CA GLN A 99 53.94 -6.26 14.99
C GLN A 99 52.95 -6.90 15.98
N ASP A 100 51.82 -7.37 15.46
CA ASP A 100 50.72 -7.93 16.24
C ASP A 100 50.83 -9.46 16.38
N CYS A 101 51.40 -10.15 15.39
CA CYS A 101 51.82 -11.54 15.56
C CYS A 101 53.10 -11.63 16.41
N SER A 102 53.14 -12.60 17.33
CA SER A 102 54.27 -12.82 18.24
C SER A 102 55.64 -13.08 17.56
N ASP A 103 55.66 -13.47 16.28
CA ASP A 103 56.86 -13.63 15.43
C ASP A 103 56.96 -12.60 14.28
N GLY A 104 56.08 -11.60 14.25
CA GLY A 104 55.96 -10.62 13.16
C GLY A 104 55.63 -11.25 11.81
N SER A 105 54.79 -12.30 11.83
CA SER A 105 54.40 -13.05 10.64
C SER A 105 53.44 -12.29 9.73
N ASP A 106 52.57 -11.50 10.37
CA ASP A 106 51.70 -10.47 9.80
C ASP A 106 52.48 -9.48 8.92
N GLU A 107 53.69 -9.08 9.34
CA GLU A 107 54.49 -8.07 8.63
C GLU A 107 55.58 -8.66 7.70
N LYS A 108 55.91 -9.95 7.84
CA LYS A 108 57.03 -10.58 7.10
C LYS A 108 56.65 -11.13 5.72
N SER A 109 55.37 -11.25 5.41
CA SER A 109 54.88 -11.82 4.14
C SER A 109 53.95 -10.88 3.37
N CYS A 110 54.22 -9.57 3.44
CA CYS A 110 53.66 -8.57 2.53
C CYS A 110 54.40 -8.66 1.19
N ASN A 111 54.11 -9.70 0.41
CA ASN A 111 54.65 -9.83 -0.95
C ASN A 111 53.84 -8.91 -1.86
N GLU A 112 54.48 -7.88 -2.38
CA GLU A 112 53.91 -6.77 -3.15
C GLU A 112 52.83 -7.21 -4.14
N THR A 113 51.58 -7.12 -3.71
CA THR A 113 50.40 -7.08 -4.56
C THR A 113 49.30 -6.43 -3.74
N CYS A 114 48.86 -5.25 -4.18
CA CYS A 114 47.69 -4.58 -3.60
C CYS A 114 46.46 -5.49 -3.66
N ARG A 115 45.44 -5.22 -2.84
CA ARG A 115 44.18 -5.98 -2.88
C ARG A 115 43.56 -5.89 -4.28
N SER A 116 42.68 -6.84 -4.64
CA SER A 116 42.05 -6.92 -5.97
C SER A 116 41.27 -5.66 -6.40
N ASP A 117 40.96 -4.79 -5.44
CA ASP A 117 40.25 -3.53 -5.53
C ASP A 117 41.15 -2.28 -5.43
N GLU A 118 42.48 -2.47 -5.41
CA GLU A 118 43.49 -1.42 -5.26
C GLU A 118 44.53 -1.45 -6.40
N PHE A 119 45.00 -0.28 -6.81
CA PHE A 119 46.04 -0.07 -7.81
C PHE A 119 47.41 0.13 -7.17
N THR A 120 48.43 -0.52 -7.73
CA THR A 120 49.81 -0.45 -7.24
C THR A 120 50.59 0.64 -7.98
N CYS A 121 50.97 1.68 -7.24
CA CYS A 121 51.89 2.73 -7.68
C CYS A 121 53.28 2.13 -7.98
N LYS A 122 54.09 2.78 -8.83
CA LYS A 122 55.44 2.28 -9.15
C LYS A 122 56.39 2.34 -7.96
N ASN A 123 56.12 3.19 -6.98
CA ASN A 123 56.83 3.25 -5.69
C ASN A 123 56.37 2.20 -4.66
N GLY A 124 55.45 1.28 -5.02
CA GLY A 124 54.98 0.20 -4.16
C GLY A 124 53.82 0.56 -3.22
N LYS A 125 53.30 1.80 -3.26
CA LYS A 125 52.08 2.18 -2.53
C LYS A 125 50.81 1.69 -3.21
N CYS A 126 49.79 1.38 -2.42
CA CYS A 126 48.46 0.98 -2.89
C CYS A 126 47.47 2.13 -2.72
N ILE A 127 46.75 2.47 -3.79
CA ILE A 127 45.62 3.40 -3.79
C ILE A 127 44.37 2.67 -4.28
N GLN A 128 43.17 3.14 -3.94
CA GLN A 128 41.95 2.48 -4.43
C GLN A 128 41.80 2.68 -5.94
N LEU A 129 41.26 1.69 -6.68
CA LEU A 129 41.09 1.76 -8.14
C LEU A 129 40.29 2.99 -8.64
N ARG A 130 39.49 3.63 -7.77
CA ARG A 130 38.75 4.86 -8.09
C ARG A 130 39.62 6.13 -8.14
N TRP A 131 40.86 6.06 -7.65
CA TRP A 131 41.87 7.13 -7.58
C TRP A 131 42.92 6.95 -8.69
N VAL A 132 42.59 6.15 -9.71
CA VAL A 132 43.44 5.91 -10.88
C VAL A 132 42.81 6.69 -12.03
N CYS A 133 43.55 7.61 -12.63
CA CYS A 133 43.07 8.45 -13.72
C CYS A 133 41.97 9.46 -13.32
N ASP A 134 42.02 9.99 -12.10
CA ASP A 134 41.10 11.01 -11.59
C ASP A 134 41.70 12.43 -11.63
N SER A 135 42.88 12.59 -12.26
CA SER A 135 43.60 13.85 -12.47
C SER A 135 44.25 14.46 -11.22
N ASP A 136 44.22 13.77 -10.09
CA ASP A 136 44.99 14.10 -8.90
C ASP A 136 46.19 13.12 -8.75
N ASN A 137 47.29 13.59 -8.14
CA ASN A 137 48.49 12.76 -7.95
C ASN A 137 48.43 12.13 -6.56
N ASP A 138 47.79 10.97 -6.49
CA ASP A 138 47.57 10.22 -5.26
C ASP A 138 48.68 9.19 -5.00
N CYS A 139 49.34 8.72 -6.06
CA CYS A 139 50.53 7.88 -5.95
C CYS A 139 51.81 8.62 -5.51
N VAL A 140 51.77 9.96 -5.36
CA VAL A 140 52.91 10.88 -5.08
C VAL A 140 53.96 10.90 -6.20
N ASP A 141 54.25 9.76 -6.83
CA ASP A 141 55.12 9.57 -7.99
C ASP A 141 54.39 9.70 -9.34
N ASN A 142 53.10 10.05 -9.32
CA ASN A 142 52.23 10.27 -10.48
C ASN A 142 52.02 9.02 -11.36
N SER A 143 52.25 7.81 -10.82
CA SER A 143 52.12 6.55 -11.55
C SER A 143 50.68 6.16 -11.88
N ASP A 144 49.74 6.60 -11.05
CA ASP A 144 48.29 6.54 -11.21
C ASP A 144 47.80 7.27 -12.47
N GLU A 145 48.51 8.31 -12.89
CA GLU A 145 48.13 9.18 -14.02
C GLU A 145 48.96 8.94 -15.31
N GLU A 146 49.97 8.08 -15.27
CA GLU A 146 50.95 7.95 -16.36
C GLU A 146 50.52 7.04 -17.52
N ASN A 147 49.54 6.14 -17.31
CA ASN A 147 49.15 5.14 -18.29
C ASN A 147 47.63 4.95 -18.40
N CYS A 148 46.89 6.05 -18.26
CA CYS A 148 45.46 6.09 -18.44
C CYS A 148 45.10 5.80 -19.91
N PRO A 149 44.19 4.84 -20.18
CA PRO A 149 43.69 4.65 -21.53
C PRO A 149 43.10 5.98 -22.02
N VAL A 150 43.47 6.41 -23.23
CA VAL A 150 42.83 7.53 -23.94
C VAL A 150 41.42 7.08 -24.30
N ASN A 151 40.55 7.03 -23.31
CA ASN A 151 39.13 6.86 -23.49
C ASN A 151 38.53 8.25 -23.54
N ASP A 152 38.37 8.70 -24.78
CA ASP A 152 37.29 9.57 -25.23
C ASP A 152 36.09 9.45 -24.30
N CYS A 153 35.74 10.53 -23.59
CA CYS A 153 34.59 10.59 -22.69
C CYS A 153 33.30 10.17 -23.42
N PRO A 154 32.60 9.10 -22.96
CA PRO A 154 31.23 8.86 -23.34
C PRO A 154 30.35 8.76 -22.06
N PRO A 155 29.41 9.69 -21.79
CA PRO A 155 28.79 10.66 -22.69
C PRO A 155 28.85 12.12 -22.16
N GLU A 156 30.05 12.71 -22.03
CA GLU A 156 30.24 14.06 -21.47
C GLU A 156 31.17 14.94 -22.34
N PHE A 157 31.02 16.27 -22.29
CA PHE A 157 31.76 17.26 -23.10
C PHE A 157 32.96 17.81 -22.30
N GLN A 158 34.14 17.87 -22.94
CA GLN A 158 35.39 18.22 -22.26
C GLN A 158 35.87 19.64 -22.63
N CYS A 159 36.08 20.49 -21.61
CA CYS A 159 36.73 21.79 -21.74
C CYS A 159 38.22 21.64 -22.07
N LYS A 160 38.87 22.72 -22.53
CA LYS A 160 40.29 22.67 -22.93
C LYS A 160 41.25 22.38 -21.75
N ASP A 161 40.80 22.65 -20.53
CA ASP A 161 41.49 22.36 -19.26
C ASP A 161 41.19 20.95 -18.71
N LYS A 162 40.75 20.03 -19.58
CA LYS A 162 40.43 18.62 -19.29
C LYS A 162 39.27 18.34 -18.33
N PHE A 163 38.64 19.36 -17.74
CA PHE A 163 37.39 19.20 -16.99
C PHE A 163 36.23 18.74 -17.88
N CYS A 164 35.51 17.71 -17.43
CA CYS A 164 34.38 17.11 -18.13
C CYS A 164 33.07 17.56 -17.46
N PHE A 165 32.14 18.06 -18.28
CA PHE A 165 30.78 18.37 -17.86
C PHE A 165 29.79 17.54 -18.67
N PRO A 166 28.63 17.18 -18.11
CA PRO A 166 27.59 16.50 -18.86
C PRO A 166 27.26 17.26 -20.15
N LYS A 167 27.00 16.56 -21.27
CA LYS A 167 26.66 17.20 -22.57
C LYS A 167 25.51 18.22 -22.52
N LYS A 168 24.73 18.24 -21.43
CA LYS A 168 23.67 19.20 -21.12
C LYS A 168 24.21 20.65 -20.93
N TRP A 169 25.47 20.81 -20.55
CA TRP A 169 26.12 22.08 -20.18
C TRP A 169 26.93 22.66 -21.36
N ARG A 170 26.37 22.53 -22.56
CA ARG A 170 26.99 23.03 -23.80
C ARG A 170 25.92 23.77 -24.59
N CYS A 171 26.13 25.05 -24.84
CA CYS A 171 25.14 25.93 -25.48
C CYS A 171 23.86 26.09 -24.64
N ASP A 172 23.97 26.04 -23.32
CA ASP A 172 22.88 26.28 -22.37
C ASP A 172 22.82 27.74 -21.88
N GLY A 173 23.76 28.57 -22.33
CA GLY A 173 23.71 30.03 -22.18
C GLY A 173 24.34 30.54 -20.89
N GLU A 174 24.91 29.66 -20.09
CA GLU A 174 25.82 29.99 -18.99
C GLU A 174 27.26 29.65 -19.39
N TYR A 175 28.25 30.35 -18.82
CA TYR A 175 29.67 30.09 -19.12
C TYR A 175 30.21 29.14 -18.04
N ASP A 176 30.08 27.84 -18.28
CA ASP A 176 30.46 26.77 -17.36
C ASP A 176 31.92 26.33 -17.56
N CYS A 177 32.45 26.40 -18.80
CA CYS A 177 33.89 26.37 -19.00
C CYS A 177 34.49 27.74 -18.60
N SER A 178 35.58 27.71 -17.83
CA SER A 178 36.40 28.89 -17.47
C SER A 178 36.87 29.74 -18.67
N ASP A 179 37.02 29.11 -19.84
CA ASP A 179 37.40 29.74 -21.12
C ASP A 179 36.19 30.11 -22.03
N GLY A 180 34.96 29.82 -21.58
CA GLY A 180 33.70 30.07 -22.30
C GLY A 180 33.57 29.37 -23.65
N LYS A 181 34.18 28.18 -23.75
CA LYS A 181 34.32 27.40 -24.99
C LYS A 181 33.13 26.47 -25.26
N ASP A 182 32.46 26.05 -24.20
CA ASP A 182 31.10 25.50 -24.16
C ASP A 182 30.08 26.35 -24.93
N GLU A 183 30.23 27.68 -24.87
CA GLU A 183 29.34 28.64 -25.53
C GLU A 183 29.87 29.18 -26.88
N GLN A 184 31.02 28.69 -27.35
CA GLN A 184 31.63 29.13 -28.62
C GLN A 184 31.32 28.16 -29.78
N GLY A 185 30.78 28.70 -30.87
CA GLY A 185 30.45 27.92 -32.08
C GLY A 185 29.07 27.25 -32.05
N CYS A 186 28.19 27.68 -31.14
CA CYS A 186 26.79 27.23 -31.11
C CYS A 186 26.04 27.69 -32.39
N PRO A 187 25.38 26.78 -33.12
CA PRO A 187 24.64 27.13 -34.31
C PRO A 187 23.48 28.08 -33.95
N LYS A 188 23.40 29.24 -34.61
CA LYS A 188 22.35 30.26 -34.37
C LYS A 188 20.94 29.86 -34.82
N THR A 189 20.64 28.57 -34.90
CA THR A 189 19.33 28.05 -35.29
C THR A 189 19.08 26.73 -34.59
N ASN A 190 18.11 26.74 -33.66
CA ASN A 190 17.33 25.63 -33.07
C ASN A 190 17.35 24.33 -33.90
N PRO A 191 17.39 23.10 -33.29
CA PRO A 191 16.43 22.73 -32.23
C PRO A 191 16.91 21.76 -31.11
N LYS A 192 16.27 21.89 -29.94
CA LYS A 192 15.81 20.82 -29.00
C LYS A 192 16.81 19.74 -28.56
N LEU A 193 17.49 19.97 -27.45
CA LEU A 193 17.96 18.90 -26.56
C LEU A 193 16.97 18.82 -25.39
N SER A 194 16.02 17.90 -25.46
CA SER A 194 14.97 17.76 -24.43
C SER A 194 15.56 17.17 -23.15
N PHE A 195 15.26 17.79 -22.00
CA PHE A 195 15.74 17.39 -20.67
C PHE A 195 14.94 16.20 -20.07
N CYS A 196 13.78 15.89 -20.63
CA CYS A 196 12.87 14.88 -20.11
C CYS A 196 13.19 13.46 -20.62
N LEU A 197 12.86 12.43 -19.83
CA LEU A 197 13.05 11.03 -20.22
C LEU A 197 12.27 10.71 -21.51
N SER A 198 12.64 9.63 -22.21
CA SER A 198 12.01 9.25 -23.49
C SER A 198 10.49 9.03 -23.41
N ASN A 199 9.92 8.90 -22.20
CA ASN A 199 8.49 8.71 -21.92
C ASN A 199 7.81 9.96 -21.31
N GLU A 200 8.50 11.08 -21.25
CA GLU A 200 8.04 12.33 -20.67
C GLU A 200 7.88 13.42 -21.75
N TYR A 201 6.98 14.36 -21.48
CA TYR A 201 6.72 15.56 -22.24
C TYR A 201 7.27 16.77 -21.46
N GLU A 202 7.99 17.63 -22.17
CA GLU A 202 8.59 18.84 -21.62
C GLU A 202 7.59 19.99 -21.72
N CYS A 203 7.19 20.53 -20.57
CA CYS A 203 6.34 21.71 -20.49
C CYS A 203 7.03 22.91 -21.17
N ALA A 204 6.26 23.92 -21.59
CA ALA A 204 6.80 25.09 -22.28
C ALA A 204 7.67 25.97 -21.38
N ASP A 205 7.58 25.80 -20.06
CA ASP A 205 8.52 26.32 -19.07
C ASP A 205 9.95 25.74 -19.19
N ARG A 206 10.12 24.60 -19.88
CA ARG A 206 11.38 23.86 -20.11
C ARG A 206 12.09 23.36 -18.86
N PHE A 207 11.43 23.40 -17.71
CA PHE A 207 11.97 22.91 -16.44
C PHE A 207 11.12 21.77 -15.86
N THR A 208 9.86 21.68 -16.27
CA THR A 208 8.93 20.65 -15.79
C THR A 208 8.75 19.56 -16.84
N CYS A 209 8.94 18.31 -16.40
CA CYS A 209 8.68 17.12 -17.20
C CYS A 209 7.43 16.44 -16.64
N ILE A 210 6.42 16.26 -17.49
CA ILE A 210 5.23 15.48 -17.18
C ILE A 210 5.28 14.17 -17.96
N HIS A 211 4.55 13.14 -17.54
CA HIS A 211 4.51 11.90 -18.31
C HIS A 211 3.82 12.12 -19.67
N LYS A 212 4.25 11.47 -20.77
CA LYS A 212 3.60 11.62 -22.09
C LYS A 212 2.12 11.26 -22.11
N ASN A 213 1.67 10.44 -21.16
CA ASN A 213 0.25 10.09 -21.01
C ASN A 213 -0.59 11.23 -20.43
N TRP A 214 0.04 12.29 -19.94
CA TRP A 214 -0.56 13.50 -19.37
C TRP A 214 -0.50 14.68 -20.35
N LEU A 215 -0.01 14.44 -21.57
CA LEU A 215 -0.09 15.41 -22.65
C LEU A 215 -1.49 15.33 -23.27
N CYS A 216 -2.20 16.47 -23.32
CA CYS A 216 -3.53 16.57 -23.94
C CYS A 216 -4.57 15.64 -23.30
N ASP A 217 -4.51 15.45 -21.98
CA ASP A 217 -5.41 14.61 -21.19
C ASP A 217 -6.59 15.36 -20.56
N GLY A 218 -6.69 16.68 -20.81
CA GLY A 218 -7.75 17.56 -20.35
C GLY A 218 -7.47 18.24 -19.01
N SER A 219 -6.32 17.97 -18.37
CA SER A 219 -5.95 18.55 -17.07
C SER A 219 -4.63 19.32 -17.18
N LYS A 220 -4.51 20.44 -16.46
CA LYS A 220 -3.25 21.20 -16.41
C LYS A 220 -2.26 20.55 -15.44
N ASP A 221 -1.41 19.66 -15.91
CA ASP A 221 -0.32 19.04 -15.15
C ASP A 221 0.96 19.86 -15.22
N CYS A 222 1.17 20.58 -16.32
CA CYS A 222 2.24 21.56 -16.38
C CYS A 222 1.89 22.81 -15.54
N PRO A 223 2.86 23.40 -14.80
CA PRO A 223 2.66 24.63 -14.03
C PRO A 223 2.19 25.82 -14.89
N ASP A 224 2.54 25.81 -16.16
CA ASP A 224 2.16 26.79 -17.18
C ASP A 224 0.94 26.37 -18.02
N GLY A 225 0.41 25.15 -17.83
CA GLY A 225 -0.70 24.57 -18.58
C GLY A 225 -0.41 24.35 -20.07
N SER A 226 0.86 24.23 -20.43
CA SER A 226 1.33 24.07 -21.82
C SER A 226 1.05 22.69 -22.43
N ASP A 227 0.92 21.68 -21.59
CA ASP A 227 0.45 20.33 -21.90
C ASP A 227 -0.95 20.28 -22.49
N GLU A 228 -1.83 21.20 -22.07
CA GLU A 228 -3.20 21.32 -22.58
C GLU A 228 -3.37 22.45 -23.59
N SER A 229 -2.26 23.01 -24.10
CA SER A 229 -2.34 24.09 -25.07
C SER A 229 -2.88 23.62 -26.42
N LEU A 230 -3.81 24.40 -26.99
CA LEU A 230 -4.39 24.19 -28.33
C LEU A 230 -3.35 24.05 -29.45
N GLU A 231 -2.14 24.58 -29.24
CA GLU A 231 -1.04 24.51 -30.20
C GLU A 231 -0.39 23.12 -30.25
N ASN A 232 -0.33 22.43 -29.10
CA ASN A 232 0.17 21.05 -28.97
C ASN A 232 -0.91 19.99 -29.24
N CYS A 233 -2.16 20.27 -28.88
CA CYS A 233 -3.25 19.31 -28.88
C CYS A 233 -4.19 19.42 -30.10
N GLN A 234 -3.61 19.42 -31.31
CA GLN A 234 -4.35 19.79 -32.53
C GLN A 234 -5.39 18.75 -33.03
N ASN A 235 -5.33 17.49 -32.57
CA ASN A 235 -6.27 16.43 -32.93
C ASN A 235 -6.64 15.55 -31.72
N ILE A 236 -7.39 16.11 -30.76
CA ILE A 236 -8.05 15.31 -29.74
C ILE A 236 -9.43 14.89 -30.24
N THR A 237 -9.60 13.59 -30.43
CA THR A 237 -10.87 12.91 -30.25
C THR A 237 -10.81 12.27 -28.88
N CYS A 238 -11.73 12.62 -27.97
CA CYS A 238 -11.75 12.00 -26.64
C CYS A 238 -11.86 10.47 -26.79
N ARG A 239 -11.29 9.73 -25.83
CA ARG A 239 -11.35 8.26 -25.85
C ARG A 239 -12.80 7.78 -25.75
N VAL A 240 -13.06 6.52 -26.10
CA VAL A 240 -14.40 5.92 -26.18
C VAL A 240 -15.19 6.00 -24.86
N ASP A 241 -14.50 6.19 -23.73
CA ASP A 241 -15.00 6.29 -22.36
C ASP A 241 -15.12 7.74 -21.82
N GLN A 242 -14.79 8.75 -22.64
CA GLN A 242 -14.85 10.17 -22.28
C GLN A 242 -15.81 10.93 -23.20
N PHE A 243 -16.49 11.92 -22.66
CA PHE A 243 -17.30 12.84 -23.44
C PHE A 243 -16.48 14.07 -23.83
N GLN A 244 -16.58 14.46 -25.09
CA GLN A 244 -15.91 15.64 -25.63
C GLN A 244 -16.85 16.85 -25.54
N CYS A 245 -16.52 17.80 -24.68
CA CYS A 245 -17.18 19.09 -24.60
C CYS A 245 -17.03 19.87 -25.91
N LYS A 246 -17.89 20.87 -26.17
CA LYS A 246 -17.85 21.69 -27.39
C LYS A 246 -16.60 22.56 -27.46
N ASP A 247 -16.05 22.96 -26.33
CA ASP A 247 -14.74 23.61 -26.17
C ASP A 247 -13.55 22.65 -26.39
N ARG A 248 -13.82 21.36 -26.66
CA ARG A 248 -12.89 20.24 -26.87
C ARG A 248 -12.18 19.73 -25.62
N SER A 249 -12.58 20.17 -24.42
CA SER A 249 -12.18 19.52 -23.18
C SER A 249 -12.82 18.13 -23.07
N CYS A 250 -12.16 17.20 -22.39
CA CYS A 250 -12.67 15.85 -22.17
C CYS A 250 -13.09 15.69 -20.71
N ILE A 251 -14.35 15.34 -20.47
CA ILE A 251 -14.82 14.90 -19.16
C ILE A 251 -14.98 13.38 -19.16
N PRO A 252 -14.82 12.69 -18.02
CA PRO A 252 -15.21 11.29 -17.87
C PRO A 252 -16.63 11.05 -18.40
N GLY A 253 -16.86 9.98 -19.17
CA GLY A 253 -18.14 9.76 -19.86
C GLY A 253 -19.35 9.57 -18.93
N HIS A 254 -19.14 9.32 -17.64
CA HIS A 254 -20.20 9.27 -16.62
C HIS A 254 -20.67 10.66 -16.15
N LEU A 255 -19.93 11.73 -16.47
CA LEU A 255 -20.29 13.11 -16.18
C LEU A 255 -21.09 13.75 -17.32
N HIS A 256 -21.17 13.11 -18.48
CA HIS A 256 -22.10 13.51 -19.52
C HIS A 256 -23.54 13.26 -19.06
N CYS A 257 -24.37 14.30 -19.04
CA CYS A 257 -25.75 14.26 -18.56
C CYS A 257 -25.87 13.89 -17.08
N SER A 258 -24.96 14.40 -16.24
CA SER A 258 -24.98 14.23 -14.79
C SER A 258 -26.01 15.15 -14.11
N GLY A 259 -26.57 16.12 -14.83
CA GLY A 259 -27.45 17.18 -14.32
C GLY A 259 -26.69 18.35 -13.71
N HIS A 260 -25.36 18.37 -13.83
CA HIS A 260 -24.49 19.43 -13.36
C HIS A 260 -23.54 19.84 -14.50
N PRO A 261 -23.32 21.14 -14.76
CA PRO A 261 -22.37 21.58 -15.79
C PRO A 261 -20.94 21.26 -15.32
N ASP A 262 -20.40 20.13 -15.77
CA ASP A 262 -19.06 19.65 -15.48
C ASP A 262 -18.08 20.03 -16.60
N CYS A 263 -18.56 20.28 -17.82
CA CYS A 263 -17.77 20.97 -18.84
C CYS A 263 -17.63 22.46 -18.49
N PRO A 264 -16.47 23.09 -18.77
CA PRO A 264 -16.27 24.54 -18.59
C PRO A 264 -17.26 25.40 -19.39
N ASP A 265 -17.78 24.86 -20.49
CA ASP A 265 -18.77 25.47 -21.37
C ASP A 265 -20.21 24.96 -21.13
N GLY A 266 -20.41 24.03 -20.18
CA GLY A 266 -21.70 23.39 -19.87
C GLY A 266 -22.27 22.51 -20.99
N SER A 267 -21.45 22.16 -21.98
CA SER A 267 -21.90 21.41 -23.16
C SER A 267 -22.22 19.94 -22.90
N ASP A 268 -21.77 19.39 -21.77
CA ASP A 268 -22.11 18.07 -21.26
C ASP A 268 -23.57 17.90 -20.86
N GLU A 269 -24.28 19.01 -20.65
CA GLU A 269 -25.71 19.04 -20.34
C GLU A 269 -26.54 19.54 -21.53
N GLU A 270 -25.89 19.95 -22.61
CA GLU A 270 -26.55 20.39 -23.83
C GLU A 270 -26.65 19.21 -24.80
N GLU A 271 -27.89 18.74 -25.07
CA GLU A 271 -28.20 17.62 -25.98
C GLU A 271 -28.17 16.22 -25.34
N CYS A 272 -28.36 16.13 -24.03
CA CYS A 272 -28.54 14.89 -23.26
C CYS A 272 -29.78 14.04 -23.58
N GLY A 273 -30.48 14.37 -24.67
CA GLY A 273 -31.89 14.06 -24.80
C GLY A 273 -32.62 14.73 -23.64
N THR A 274 -33.27 15.87 -23.90
CA THR A 274 -34.45 16.17 -23.09
C THR A 274 -35.27 14.88 -23.08
N PRO A 275 -35.77 14.40 -21.94
CA PRO A 275 -36.92 13.52 -22.00
C PRO A 275 -37.84 14.20 -23.01
N VAL A 276 -38.32 13.47 -24.02
CA VAL A 276 -39.57 13.88 -24.67
C VAL A 276 -40.43 14.30 -23.49
N GLN A 277 -40.89 15.55 -23.48
CA GLN A 277 -41.66 16.06 -22.36
C GLN A 277 -42.98 15.28 -22.38
N GLU A 278 -42.93 14.04 -21.90
CA GLU A 278 -44.06 13.22 -21.55
C GLU A 278 -44.74 14.08 -20.50
N CYS A 279 -45.91 14.58 -20.86
CA CYS A 279 -46.73 15.32 -19.91
C CYS A 279 -46.81 14.49 -18.64
N ASP A 280 -46.53 15.10 -17.49
CA ASP A 280 -46.60 14.40 -16.21
C ASP A 280 -48.03 13.90 -16.03
N THR A 281 -48.26 12.62 -16.28
CA THR A 281 -49.58 11.98 -16.24
C THR A 281 -50.33 12.18 -14.92
N LYS A 282 -49.64 12.61 -13.85
CA LYS A 282 -50.24 12.94 -12.55
C LYS A 282 -50.83 14.34 -12.47
N THR A 283 -50.35 15.28 -13.28
CA THR A 283 -50.72 16.72 -13.19
C THR A 283 -51.15 17.33 -14.51
N GLN A 284 -50.76 16.72 -15.63
CA GLN A 284 -50.90 17.23 -16.98
C GLN A 284 -51.50 16.16 -17.90
N PHE A 285 -52.24 16.62 -18.91
CA PHE A 285 -52.85 15.83 -19.96
C PHE A 285 -52.18 16.15 -21.29
N ASP A 286 -51.81 15.12 -22.04
CA ASP A 286 -51.18 15.24 -23.35
C ASP A 286 -52.24 15.34 -24.45
N CYS A 287 -52.22 16.45 -25.19
CA CYS A 287 -53.10 16.69 -26.34
C CYS A 287 -52.68 15.89 -27.61
N GLY A 288 -51.71 14.97 -27.53
CA GLY A 288 -51.27 14.12 -28.65
C GLY A 288 -50.29 14.77 -29.63
N ASP A 289 -50.28 16.11 -29.70
CA ASP A 289 -49.35 16.93 -30.49
C ASP A 289 -48.15 17.47 -29.67
N GLY A 290 -47.96 16.97 -28.43
CA GLY A 290 -46.90 17.42 -27.52
C GLY A 290 -47.22 18.68 -26.71
N GLN A 291 -48.48 19.12 -26.71
CA GLN A 291 -48.98 20.20 -25.86
C GLN A 291 -49.57 19.62 -24.56
N CYS A 292 -49.02 20.02 -23.41
CA CYS A 292 -49.49 19.58 -22.10
C CYS A 292 -50.43 20.61 -21.45
N ILE A 293 -51.65 20.22 -21.10
CA ILE A 293 -52.61 21.07 -20.35
C ILE A 293 -52.80 20.53 -18.92
N PRO A 294 -53.08 21.37 -17.91
CA PRO A 294 -53.39 20.88 -16.56
C PRO A 294 -54.63 19.98 -16.55
N LEU A 295 -54.62 18.91 -15.74
CA LEU A 295 -55.79 18.01 -15.58
C LEU A 295 -57.08 18.74 -15.16
N SER A 296 -56.99 19.94 -14.59
CA SER A 296 -58.16 20.77 -14.23
C SER A 296 -58.85 21.45 -15.43
N GLN A 297 -58.19 21.48 -16.59
CA GLN A 297 -58.72 22.03 -17.85
C GLN A 297 -59.21 20.94 -18.81
N VAL A 298 -59.16 19.68 -18.37
CA VAL A 298 -59.70 18.53 -19.12
C VAL A 298 -61.15 18.35 -18.67
N CYS A 299 -62.06 18.10 -19.61
CA CYS A 299 -63.48 17.85 -19.29
C CYS A 299 -64.22 19.02 -18.59
N ASP A 300 -63.83 20.28 -18.85
CA ASP A 300 -64.38 21.46 -18.18
C ASP A 300 -65.43 22.24 -18.99
N GLY A 301 -65.81 21.71 -20.15
CA GLY A 301 -66.74 22.27 -21.14
C GLY A 301 -66.12 23.32 -22.07
N LYS A 302 -64.79 23.40 -22.18
CA LYS A 302 -64.05 24.34 -23.02
C LYS A 302 -62.87 23.68 -23.74
N GLN A 303 -62.65 24.12 -24.98
CA GLN A 303 -61.54 23.65 -25.79
C GLN A 303 -60.20 24.27 -25.34
N HIS A 304 -59.32 23.43 -24.82
CA HIS A 304 -57.94 23.74 -24.50
C HIS A 304 -56.93 22.99 -25.39
N CYS A 305 -57.32 21.84 -25.99
CA CYS A 305 -56.52 21.15 -27.01
C CYS A 305 -56.93 21.51 -28.46
N PRO A 306 -56.00 21.50 -29.44
CA PRO A 306 -56.26 21.89 -30.83
C PRO A 306 -57.39 21.10 -31.51
N ASN A 307 -57.57 19.83 -31.14
CA ASN A 307 -58.51 18.89 -31.74
C ASN A 307 -59.69 18.50 -30.83
N PHE A 308 -59.95 19.23 -29.73
CA PHE A 308 -61.02 18.88 -28.76
C PHE A 308 -60.78 17.52 -28.04
N GLU A 309 -59.55 17.01 -28.08
CA GLU A 309 -59.16 15.74 -27.43
C GLU A 309 -59.22 15.80 -25.91
N ASP A 310 -59.30 17.00 -25.34
CA ASP A 310 -59.53 17.29 -23.93
C ASP A 310 -61.00 17.11 -23.49
N GLU A 311 -61.95 17.02 -24.43
CA GLU A 311 -63.38 16.83 -24.14
C GLU A 311 -64.04 15.68 -24.92
N PRO A 312 -63.51 14.44 -24.86
CA PRO A 312 -64.10 13.30 -25.54
C PRO A 312 -65.45 12.93 -24.90
N SER A 313 -66.54 13.06 -25.66
CA SER A 313 -67.92 12.83 -25.21
C SER A 313 -68.15 11.46 -24.55
N ASP A 314 -67.39 10.44 -24.97
CA ASP A 314 -67.56 9.04 -24.53
C ASP A 314 -66.67 8.63 -23.35
N LYS A 315 -65.63 9.40 -23.02
CA LYS A 315 -64.65 9.07 -21.95
C LYS A 315 -64.64 10.05 -20.78
N CYS A 316 -65.26 11.21 -20.98
CA CYS A 316 -65.30 12.27 -19.98
C CYS A 316 -66.21 11.89 -18.79
N GLY A 317 -65.66 11.86 -17.57
CA GLY A 317 -66.41 11.54 -16.35
C GLY A 317 -66.82 10.08 -16.19
N VAL A 318 -66.18 9.16 -16.93
CA VAL A 318 -66.30 7.72 -16.74
C VAL A 318 -65.26 7.29 -15.70
N ASN A 319 -65.68 6.50 -14.70
CA ASN A 319 -64.75 5.92 -13.73
C ASN A 319 -64.42 4.48 -14.13
N GLU A 320 -63.28 4.28 -14.80
CA GLU A 320 -62.83 2.94 -15.20
C GLU A 320 -62.37 2.08 -14.01
N CYS A 321 -61.97 2.72 -12.90
CA CYS A 321 -61.53 2.01 -11.69
C CYS A 321 -62.64 1.18 -11.03
N HIS A 322 -63.92 1.49 -11.26
CA HIS A 322 -65.03 0.68 -10.78
C HIS A 322 -65.12 -0.71 -11.43
N ASN A 323 -64.62 -0.87 -12.65
CA ASN A 323 -64.64 -2.15 -13.37
C ASN A 323 -63.27 -2.84 -13.27
N ASN A 324 -63.20 -3.92 -12.49
CA ASN A 324 -61.99 -4.74 -12.30
C ASN A 324 -60.74 -3.90 -11.92
N ASN A 325 -60.93 -2.82 -11.13
CA ASN A 325 -59.86 -1.88 -10.74
C ASN A 325 -59.10 -1.28 -11.92
N GLY A 326 -59.76 -1.05 -13.08
CA GLY A 326 -59.08 -0.60 -14.30
C GLY A 326 -58.05 -1.60 -14.85
N GLY A 327 -58.04 -2.86 -14.39
CA GLY A 327 -56.96 -3.81 -14.68
C GLY A 327 -55.67 -3.57 -13.88
N CYS A 328 -55.67 -2.63 -12.93
CA CYS A 328 -54.55 -2.34 -12.04
C CYS A 328 -54.41 -3.39 -10.93
N GLN A 329 -53.18 -3.81 -10.64
CA GLN A 329 -52.91 -4.80 -9.57
C GLN A 329 -53.10 -4.22 -8.16
N HIS A 330 -52.68 -2.98 -7.91
CA HIS A 330 -52.77 -2.34 -6.59
C HIS A 330 -53.78 -1.21 -6.56
N LYS A 331 -53.39 0.01 -6.95
CA LYS A 331 -54.27 1.18 -6.92
C LYS A 331 -54.61 1.61 -8.34
N CYS A 332 -55.88 1.92 -8.57
CA CYS A 332 -56.35 2.62 -9.76
C CYS A 332 -56.70 4.05 -9.36
N ILE A 333 -56.16 5.03 -10.08
CA ILE A 333 -56.41 6.44 -9.88
C ILE A 333 -57.15 6.96 -11.10
N ASP A 334 -58.39 7.36 -10.87
CA ASP A 334 -59.30 7.90 -11.87
C ASP A 334 -58.91 9.36 -12.19
N THR A 335 -58.91 9.72 -13.46
CA THR A 335 -58.65 11.07 -13.95
C THR A 335 -59.83 11.55 -14.82
N PRO A 336 -60.04 12.86 -15.03
CA PRO A 336 -61.26 13.37 -15.69
C PRO A 336 -61.57 12.78 -17.10
N ALA A 337 -60.54 12.33 -17.83
CA ALA A 337 -60.68 11.73 -19.17
C ALA A 337 -60.08 10.32 -19.32
N SER A 338 -59.47 9.75 -18.27
CA SER A 338 -58.78 8.45 -18.32
C SER A 338 -58.53 7.91 -16.90
N TYR A 339 -57.75 6.85 -16.74
CA TYR A 339 -57.25 6.38 -15.45
C TYR A 339 -55.78 5.94 -15.58
N TYR A 340 -55.08 5.86 -14.45
CA TYR A 340 -53.75 5.24 -14.41
C TYR A 340 -53.60 4.36 -13.17
N CYS A 341 -52.71 3.38 -13.26
CA CYS A 341 -52.41 2.48 -12.16
C CYS A 341 -51.24 3.02 -11.34
N ASP A 342 -51.32 2.88 -10.03
CA ASP A 342 -50.24 3.19 -9.10
C ASP A 342 -50.02 2.03 -8.12
N CYS A 343 -48.82 1.97 -7.55
CA CYS A 343 -48.41 0.90 -6.67
C CYS A 343 -48.39 1.34 -5.20
N HIS A 344 -48.42 0.36 -4.29
CA HIS A 344 -48.17 0.64 -2.87
C HIS A 344 -46.70 1.05 -2.67
N GLN A 345 -46.39 1.73 -1.56
CA GLN A 345 -44.99 2.01 -1.20
C GLN A 345 -44.19 0.69 -1.14
N GLY A 346 -42.96 0.71 -1.66
CA GLY A 346 -42.12 -0.48 -1.82
C GLY A 346 -42.35 -1.27 -3.11
N TYR A 347 -43.24 -0.82 -4.01
CA TYR A 347 -43.50 -1.48 -5.29
C TYR A 347 -43.37 -0.50 -6.46
N LYS A 348 -42.78 -0.97 -7.56
CA LYS A 348 -42.68 -0.25 -8.83
C LYS A 348 -43.67 -0.78 -9.86
N LEU A 349 -44.26 0.12 -10.63
CA LEU A 349 -45.19 -0.22 -11.70
C LEU A 349 -44.42 -0.81 -12.89
N VAL A 350 -44.90 -1.93 -13.42
CA VAL A 350 -44.37 -2.66 -14.57
C VAL A 350 -45.53 -2.90 -15.53
N ASN A 351 -45.31 -2.64 -16.83
CA ASN A 351 -46.33 -2.77 -17.88
C ASN A 351 -47.62 -1.95 -17.60
N HIS A 352 -47.48 -0.76 -16.99
CA HIS A 352 -48.57 0.18 -16.69
C HIS A 352 -49.72 -0.36 -15.82
N THR A 353 -49.66 -1.61 -15.35
CA THR A 353 -50.79 -2.31 -14.69
C THR A 353 -50.34 -3.21 -13.54
N ALA A 354 -49.18 -3.87 -13.66
CA ALA A 354 -48.65 -4.78 -12.65
C ALA A 354 -47.69 -4.06 -11.71
N CYS A 355 -47.62 -4.48 -10.45
CA CYS A 355 -46.72 -3.91 -9.45
C CYS A 355 -45.71 -4.98 -9.02
N LYS A 356 -44.43 -4.70 -9.25
CA LYS A 356 -43.32 -5.55 -8.80
C LYS A 356 -42.67 -4.92 -7.57
N ASP A 357 -42.35 -5.76 -6.60
CA ASP A 357 -41.57 -5.40 -5.42
C ASP A 357 -40.24 -4.72 -5.81
N ILE A 358 -39.88 -3.66 -5.09
CA ILE A 358 -38.58 -2.99 -5.24
C ILE A 358 -37.61 -3.74 -4.35
N ASP A 359 -36.52 -4.24 -4.92
CA ASP A 359 -35.46 -4.81 -4.10
C ASP A 359 -34.58 -3.68 -3.56
N GLU A 360 -34.85 -3.21 -2.34
CA GLU A 360 -34.05 -2.13 -1.75
C GLU A 360 -32.63 -2.58 -1.40
N CYS A 361 -32.34 -3.88 -1.37
CA CYS A 361 -31.00 -4.40 -1.10
C CYS A 361 -30.04 -4.23 -2.30
N ASP A 362 -30.58 -4.03 -3.49
CA ASP A 362 -29.80 -3.62 -4.66
C ASP A 362 -29.36 -2.15 -4.59
N ILE A 363 -30.06 -1.33 -3.80
CA ILE A 363 -29.76 0.09 -3.63
C ILE A 363 -28.66 0.25 -2.57
N PRO A 364 -27.49 0.79 -2.94
CA PRO A 364 -26.41 0.91 -1.98
C PRO A 364 -26.70 1.97 -0.91
N GLY A 365 -26.59 1.56 0.36
CA GLY A 365 -26.83 2.44 1.50
C GLY A 365 -28.20 2.27 2.16
N SER A 366 -29.12 1.47 1.58
CA SER A 366 -30.39 1.11 2.25
C SER A 366 -30.16 0.47 3.61
N CYS A 367 -29.19 -0.43 3.72
CA CYS A 367 -28.68 -0.95 4.98
C CYS A 367 -27.16 -0.80 5.07
N SER A 368 -26.65 -0.42 6.25
CA SER A 368 -25.21 -0.35 6.51
C SER A 368 -24.49 -1.67 6.27
N GLN A 369 -25.12 -2.79 6.66
CA GLN A 369 -24.51 -4.11 6.68
C GLN A 369 -25.36 -5.16 5.97
N ILE A 370 -26.21 -5.90 6.70
CA ILE A 370 -27.04 -6.98 6.15
C ILE A 370 -28.39 -6.38 5.74
N CYS A 371 -28.83 -6.67 4.52
CA CYS A 371 -30.13 -6.28 4.00
C CYS A 371 -30.93 -7.53 3.65
N ILE A 372 -32.19 -7.58 4.10
CA ILE A 372 -33.16 -8.62 3.80
C ILE A 372 -34.33 -7.94 3.11
N ASN A 373 -34.53 -8.23 1.83
CA ASN A 373 -35.66 -7.72 1.07
C ASN A 373 -36.93 -8.52 1.43
N ASP A 374 -37.98 -7.81 1.84
CA ASP A 374 -39.31 -8.34 2.14
C ASP A 374 -40.31 -7.79 1.10
N ARG A 375 -41.49 -8.41 0.98
CA ARG A 375 -42.48 -7.90 0.01
C ARG A 375 -43.07 -6.57 0.48
N GLY A 376 -42.72 -5.48 -0.20
CA GLY A 376 -43.17 -4.12 0.07
C GLY A 376 -42.27 -3.33 1.02
N GLY A 377 -41.03 -3.79 1.25
CA GLY A 377 -40.03 -3.08 2.02
C GLY A 377 -38.89 -3.99 2.45
N TYR A 378 -38.03 -3.54 3.36
CA TYR A 378 -36.83 -4.28 3.72
C TYR A 378 -36.53 -4.21 5.21
N LYS A 379 -35.71 -5.16 5.68
CA LYS A 379 -35.21 -5.22 7.05
C LYS A 379 -33.69 -5.22 7.04
N CYS A 380 -33.11 -4.36 7.88
CA CYS A 380 -31.67 -4.35 8.13
C CYS A 380 -31.30 -5.16 9.38
N GLU A 381 -30.21 -5.91 9.26
CA GLU A 381 -29.55 -6.62 10.35
C GLU A 381 -28.05 -6.26 10.39
N CYS A 382 -27.42 -6.52 11.52
CA CYS A 382 -26.01 -6.20 11.75
C CYS A 382 -25.21 -7.48 12.01
N TYR A 383 -23.95 -7.47 11.59
CA TYR A 383 -23.00 -8.54 11.89
C TYR A 383 -22.67 -8.58 13.38
N PRO A 384 -22.17 -9.73 13.89
CA PRO A 384 -21.72 -9.85 15.27
C PRO A 384 -20.74 -8.73 15.64
N GLY A 385 -20.93 -8.12 16.82
CA GLY A 385 -20.16 -6.95 17.26
C GLY A 385 -20.79 -5.60 16.89
N TYR A 386 -21.83 -5.59 16.05
CA TYR A 386 -22.57 -4.38 15.71
C TYR A 386 -24.02 -4.45 16.19
N MET A 387 -24.56 -3.31 16.63
CA MET A 387 -25.97 -3.15 16.98
C MET A 387 -26.63 -2.07 16.11
N ARG A 388 -27.94 -2.20 15.91
CA ARG A 388 -28.73 -1.20 15.20
C ARG A 388 -28.77 0.10 16.00
N ASP A 389 -28.55 1.22 15.34
CA ASP A 389 -28.67 2.53 15.97
C ASP A 389 -30.14 2.76 16.40
N PRO A 390 -30.42 3.06 17.68
CA PRO A 390 -31.78 3.34 18.15
C PRO A 390 -32.47 4.50 17.42
N ARG A 391 -31.69 5.46 16.89
CA ARG A 391 -32.22 6.61 16.15
C ARG A 391 -32.47 6.30 14.69
N ASN A 392 -31.70 5.39 14.11
CA ASN A 392 -31.86 4.99 12.72
C ASN A 392 -31.62 3.49 12.55
N VAL A 393 -32.74 2.78 12.41
CA VAL A 393 -32.78 1.32 12.35
C VAL A 393 -32.07 0.68 11.15
N THR A 394 -31.76 1.47 10.12
CA THR A 394 -31.00 1.01 8.95
C THR A 394 -29.48 1.03 9.17
N ARG A 395 -29.03 1.69 10.25
CA ARG A 395 -27.62 1.91 10.54
C ARG A 395 -27.09 0.96 11.60
N CYS A 396 -25.89 0.43 11.38
CA CYS A 396 -25.19 -0.46 12.30
C CYS A 396 -23.99 0.25 12.92
N LYS A 397 -23.92 0.27 14.25
CA LYS A 397 -22.82 0.84 15.03
C LYS A 397 -22.12 -0.20 15.88
N ALA A 398 -20.83 -0.03 16.11
CA ALA A 398 -20.05 -0.92 16.96
C ALA A 398 -20.62 -0.94 18.40
N ILE A 399 -20.68 -2.12 19.02
CA ILE A 399 -21.17 -2.31 20.41
C ILE A 399 -20.11 -1.84 21.42
N GLU A 400 -18.83 -2.11 21.12
CA GLU A 400 -17.70 -1.84 21.99
C GLU A 400 -16.56 -1.19 21.21
N GLY A 401 -15.78 -0.37 21.91
CA GLY A 401 -14.61 0.30 21.37
C GLY A 401 -14.90 1.74 20.93
N HIS A 402 -13.96 2.64 21.25
CA HIS A 402 -13.96 4.00 20.74
C HIS A 402 -13.09 4.07 19.49
N ALA A 403 -13.70 4.39 18.36
CA ALA A 403 -12.98 4.47 17.09
C ALA A 403 -12.08 5.72 17.07
N SER A 404 -10.84 5.53 16.64
CA SER A 404 -9.86 6.61 16.48
C SER A 404 -9.26 6.56 15.07
N LEU A 405 -8.77 7.69 14.57
CA LEU A 405 -8.00 7.78 13.33
C LEU A 405 -6.52 7.85 13.68
N LEU A 406 -5.76 6.87 13.23
CA LEU A 406 -4.30 6.86 13.29
C LEU A 406 -3.77 7.36 11.94
N PHE A 407 -2.86 8.31 11.94
CA PHE A 407 -2.35 8.90 10.71
C PHE A 407 -0.90 9.39 10.87
N ALA A 408 -0.14 9.32 9.79
CA ALA A 408 1.25 9.78 9.77
C ALA A 408 1.36 11.18 9.15
N ARG A 409 2.31 11.97 9.66
CA ARG A 409 2.68 13.29 9.16
C ARG A 409 4.21 13.37 9.12
N ARG A 410 4.88 12.77 8.13
CA ARG A 410 6.36 12.79 7.91
C ARG A 410 7.25 12.71 9.17
N ARG A 411 7.27 13.72 10.03
CA ARG A 411 7.99 13.82 11.30
C ARG A 411 7.27 13.30 12.57
N GLU A 412 5.98 12.96 12.50
CA GLU A 412 5.23 12.44 13.64
C GLU A 412 4.12 11.46 13.22
N ILE A 413 3.70 10.60 14.15
CA ILE A 413 2.51 9.75 14.02
C ILE A 413 1.51 10.14 15.11
N ARG A 414 0.27 10.44 14.72
CA ARG A 414 -0.78 10.93 15.63
C ARG A 414 -2.04 10.08 15.58
N LYS A 415 -2.81 10.16 16.65
CA LYS A 415 -4.11 9.52 16.83
C LYS A 415 -5.18 10.55 17.19
N ILE A 416 -6.33 10.52 16.53
CA ILE A 416 -7.48 11.42 16.75
C ILE A 416 -8.69 10.58 17.19
N SER A 417 -9.29 10.88 18.33
CA SER A 417 -10.56 10.24 18.72
C SER A 417 -11.72 10.75 17.84
N LEU A 418 -12.54 9.85 17.29
CA LEU A 418 -13.72 10.25 16.49
C LEU A 418 -14.85 10.82 17.35
N ASP A 419 -14.88 10.51 18.65
CA ASP A 419 -15.93 10.97 19.56
C ASP A 419 -15.62 12.38 20.09
N HIS A 420 -14.42 12.57 20.63
CA HIS A 420 -14.02 13.81 21.31
C HIS A 420 -13.15 14.74 20.46
N HIS A 421 -12.70 14.29 19.28
CA HIS A 421 -11.80 15.04 18.38
C HIS A 421 -10.49 15.47 19.05
N GLU A 422 -10.08 14.77 20.11
CA GLU A 422 -8.81 14.99 20.80
C GLU A 422 -7.66 14.31 20.02
N MET A 423 -6.57 15.05 19.82
CA MET A 423 -5.37 14.56 19.13
C MET A 423 -4.29 14.20 20.15
N THR A 424 -3.72 13.01 20.00
CA THR A 424 -2.61 12.48 20.80
C THR A 424 -1.43 12.17 19.88
N SER A 425 -0.21 12.46 20.33
CA SER A 425 1.00 12.06 19.61
C SER A 425 1.46 10.70 20.09
N ILE A 426 1.80 9.82 19.16
CA ILE A 426 2.20 8.43 19.43
C ILE A 426 3.71 8.27 19.25
N VAL A 427 4.22 8.68 18.09
CA VAL A 427 5.65 8.66 17.78
C VAL A 427 6.07 10.08 17.42
N ASN A 428 7.09 10.57 18.11
CA ASN A 428 7.75 11.83 17.79
C ASN A 428 9.08 11.53 17.06
N GLU A 429 9.60 12.48 16.28
CA GLU A 429 10.93 12.39 15.67
C GLU A 429 11.09 11.25 14.64
N THR A 430 10.09 11.06 13.78
CA THR A 430 10.30 10.30 12.53
C THR A 430 11.04 11.18 11.52
N ASN A 431 11.78 10.59 10.58
CA ASN A 431 12.46 11.37 9.54
C ASN A 431 11.49 11.65 8.39
N SER A 432 10.85 10.59 7.87
CA SER A 432 9.77 10.71 6.90
C SER A 432 8.89 9.45 6.90
N ALA A 433 7.99 9.33 7.88
CA ALA A 433 6.99 8.27 7.93
C ALA A 433 5.94 8.46 6.83
N THR A 434 5.86 7.49 5.91
CA THR A 434 4.95 7.53 4.73
C THR A 434 3.82 6.49 4.82
N ALA A 435 4.14 5.23 5.17
CA ALA A 435 3.17 4.17 5.37
C ALA A 435 3.12 3.71 6.84
N LEU A 436 1.97 3.20 7.27
CA LEU A 436 1.67 2.86 8.66
C LEU A 436 0.57 1.81 8.69
N ASP A 437 0.72 0.77 9.50
CA ASP A 437 -0.37 -0.14 9.86
C ASP A 437 -0.15 -0.63 11.30
N PHE A 438 -1.08 -1.41 11.86
CA PHE A 438 -1.06 -1.79 13.27
C PHE A 438 -1.54 -3.22 13.51
N VAL A 439 -1.31 -3.72 14.73
CA VAL A 439 -1.94 -4.93 15.28
C VAL A 439 -2.71 -4.51 16.53
N PHE A 440 -4.04 -4.51 16.43
CA PHE A 440 -4.90 -4.00 17.49
C PHE A 440 -4.78 -4.80 18.78
N ARG A 441 -4.76 -6.13 18.69
CA ARG A 441 -4.75 -7.05 19.83
C ARG A 441 -3.54 -6.84 20.75
N THR A 442 -2.38 -6.55 20.17
CA THR A 442 -1.13 -6.33 20.91
C THR A 442 -0.79 -4.85 21.10
N GLY A 443 -1.55 -3.95 20.47
CA GLY A 443 -1.24 -2.51 20.46
C GLY A 443 0.09 -2.18 19.78
N MET A 444 0.51 -2.94 18.76
CA MET A 444 1.76 -2.66 18.03
C MET A 444 1.49 -1.84 16.78
N ILE A 445 2.33 -0.85 16.48
CA ILE A 445 2.31 -0.08 15.23
C ILE A 445 3.56 -0.36 14.40
N PHE A 446 3.42 -0.32 13.08
CA PHE A 446 4.47 -0.55 12.10
C PHE A 446 4.47 0.58 11.09
N TRP A 447 5.62 1.18 10.79
CA TRP A 447 5.71 2.25 9.79
C TRP A 447 6.97 2.15 8.96
N SER A 448 6.89 2.64 7.73
CA SER A 448 8.04 2.82 6.85
C SER A 448 8.57 4.24 6.98
N ASP A 449 9.90 4.38 6.99
CA ASP A 449 10.57 5.68 6.89
C ASP A 449 11.41 5.71 5.60
N VAL A 450 11.02 6.57 4.66
CA VAL A 450 11.66 6.66 3.33
C VAL A 450 13.02 7.35 3.36
N THR A 451 13.30 8.17 4.38
CA THR A 451 14.61 8.81 4.53
C THR A 451 15.61 7.84 5.12
N ASP A 452 15.18 7.05 6.11
CA ASP A 452 16.04 6.01 6.70
C ASP A 452 16.14 4.76 5.85
N LYS A 453 15.20 4.55 4.92
CA LYS A 453 15.02 3.31 4.14
C LYS A 453 14.81 2.08 5.01
N LYS A 454 14.02 2.23 6.07
CA LYS A 454 13.77 1.18 7.08
C LYS A 454 12.30 1.06 7.42
N ILE A 455 11.91 -0.12 7.89
CA ILE A 455 10.61 -0.37 8.51
C ILE A 455 10.81 -0.58 10.00
N TYR A 456 10.04 0.15 10.80
CA TYR A 456 10.09 0.13 12.26
C TYR A 456 8.82 -0.46 12.85
N LYS A 457 8.92 -0.96 14.09
CA LYS A 457 7.78 -1.31 14.94
C LYS A 457 7.95 -0.77 16.36
N ALA A 458 6.85 -0.38 16.99
CA ALA A 458 6.81 0.06 18.38
C ALA A 458 5.44 -0.24 19.02
N PRO A 459 5.36 -0.39 20.36
CA PRO A 459 4.08 -0.36 21.07
C PRO A 459 3.42 1.02 20.93
N ILE A 460 2.09 1.07 20.81
CA ILE A 460 1.33 2.32 20.63
C ILE A 460 1.39 3.23 21.86
N ASP A 461 1.54 2.66 23.05
CA ASP A 461 1.65 3.42 24.31
C ASP A 461 3.10 3.92 24.54
N GLU A 462 4.09 3.27 23.92
CA GLU A 462 5.53 3.52 24.07
C GLU A 462 6.20 3.76 22.71
N GLY A 463 5.60 4.60 21.87
CA GLY A 463 6.00 4.77 20.46
C GLY A 463 7.45 5.23 20.22
N ASN A 464 8.13 5.76 21.24
CA ASN A 464 9.53 6.16 21.16
C ASN A 464 10.51 4.97 21.26
N GLU A 465 10.10 3.84 21.83
CA GLU A 465 10.92 2.62 21.92
C GLU A 465 10.81 1.80 20.62
N ARG A 466 11.31 2.39 19.52
CA ARG A 466 11.22 1.78 18.19
C ARG A 466 12.28 0.71 17.97
N THR A 467 11.86 -0.39 17.33
CA THR A 467 12.76 -1.47 16.88
C THR A 467 12.72 -1.57 15.37
N THR A 468 13.87 -1.84 14.75
CA THR A 468 13.96 -2.03 13.29
C THR A 468 13.49 -3.44 12.94
N VAL A 469 12.57 -3.54 11.99
CA VAL A 469 12.10 -4.81 11.42
C VAL A 469 12.90 -5.14 10.17
N ILE A 470 13.01 -4.17 9.25
CA ILE A 470 13.81 -4.32 8.01
C ILE A 470 14.80 -3.17 7.93
N SER A 471 16.07 -3.49 7.76
CA SER A 471 17.20 -2.55 7.71
C SER A 471 17.74 -2.29 6.30
N ASP A 472 17.55 -3.21 5.37
CA ASP A 472 18.26 -3.27 4.10
C ASP A 472 17.33 -3.56 2.93
N ASP A 473 17.79 -3.31 1.69
CA ASP A 473 17.06 -3.60 0.45
C ASP A 473 15.65 -2.96 0.37
N ILE A 474 15.47 -1.79 0.97
CA ILE A 474 14.29 -0.94 0.81
C ILE A 474 14.72 0.36 0.14
N THR A 475 13.96 0.80 -0.87
CA THR A 475 14.17 2.11 -1.51
C THR A 475 13.13 3.11 -1.07
N THR A 476 11.86 2.88 -1.43
CA THR A 476 10.75 3.78 -1.15
C THR A 476 9.50 2.96 -0.86
N SER A 477 9.23 2.72 0.42
CA SER A 477 8.06 1.97 0.84
C SER A 477 6.89 2.91 1.15
N ASP A 478 5.99 3.06 0.17
CA ASP A 478 4.83 3.94 0.25
C ASP A 478 3.54 3.23 0.70
N GLY A 479 3.54 1.90 0.78
CA GLY A 479 2.42 1.11 1.30
C GLY A 479 2.89 -0.03 2.21
N LEU A 480 2.15 -0.23 3.28
CA LEU A 480 2.44 -1.23 4.31
C LEU A 480 1.11 -1.81 4.79
N ALA A 481 1.04 -3.13 4.92
CA ALA A 481 -0.11 -3.82 5.47
C ALA A 481 0.32 -5.00 6.35
N VAL A 482 -0.39 -5.19 7.45
CA VAL A 482 -0.06 -6.21 8.46
C VAL A 482 -1.11 -7.31 8.49
N ASP A 483 -0.64 -8.55 8.50
CA ASP A 483 -1.44 -9.73 8.80
C ASP A 483 -1.43 -9.97 10.31
N TRP A 484 -2.51 -9.57 10.98
CA TRP A 484 -2.70 -9.73 12.42
C TRP A 484 -3.05 -11.17 12.86
N ILE A 485 -3.32 -12.08 11.92
CA ILE A 485 -3.65 -13.49 12.22
C ILE A 485 -2.38 -14.35 12.14
N TYR A 486 -1.59 -14.19 11.06
CA TYR A 486 -0.41 -15.01 10.79
C TYR A 486 0.93 -14.33 11.17
N ASN A 487 0.89 -13.08 11.63
CA ASN A 487 2.05 -12.30 12.08
C ASN A 487 3.09 -12.00 10.99
N HIS A 488 2.59 -11.60 9.82
CA HIS A 488 3.40 -11.20 8.68
C HIS A 488 3.17 -9.73 8.34
N ILE A 489 4.18 -9.10 7.77
CA ILE A 489 4.13 -7.74 7.24
C ILE A 489 4.36 -7.78 5.74
N TYR A 490 3.54 -7.06 5.00
CA TYR A 490 3.60 -6.90 3.55
C TYR A 490 3.84 -5.44 3.22
N TRP A 491 4.69 -5.17 2.25
CA TRP A 491 4.92 -3.81 1.80
C TRP A 491 5.12 -3.74 0.29
N THR A 492 4.81 -2.58 -0.26
CA THR A 492 5.13 -2.19 -1.62
C THR A 492 6.42 -1.37 -1.59
N ASP A 493 7.25 -1.54 -2.62
CA ASP A 493 8.44 -0.71 -2.84
C ASP A 493 8.40 -0.14 -4.25
N THR A 494 8.22 1.19 -4.35
CA THR A 494 8.13 1.91 -5.61
C THR A 494 9.48 2.03 -6.32
N GLY A 495 10.60 2.03 -5.58
CA GLY A 495 11.92 2.15 -6.19
C GLY A 495 12.47 0.83 -6.74
N ARG A 496 11.92 -0.30 -6.27
CA ARG A 496 12.27 -1.66 -6.72
C ARG A 496 11.18 -2.33 -7.56
N ASN A 497 10.00 -1.72 -7.64
CA ASN A 497 8.83 -2.24 -8.33
C ASN A 497 8.41 -3.63 -7.80
N THR A 498 8.42 -3.80 -6.47
CA THR A 498 8.18 -5.10 -5.83
C THR A 498 7.12 -5.02 -4.75
N ILE A 499 6.45 -6.16 -4.53
CA ILE A 499 5.67 -6.43 -3.32
C ILE A 499 6.40 -7.53 -2.57
N GLU A 500 6.70 -7.26 -1.31
CA GLU A 500 7.51 -8.13 -0.47
C GLU A 500 6.77 -8.44 0.83
N LEU A 501 7.19 -9.54 1.47
CA LEU A 501 6.66 -9.95 2.76
C LEU A 501 7.78 -10.40 3.70
N SER A 502 7.53 -10.27 5.00
CA SER A 502 8.39 -10.78 6.05
C SER A 502 7.58 -11.15 7.29
N ASN A 503 8.17 -11.95 8.18
CA ASN A 503 7.70 -12.02 9.57
C ASN A 503 7.99 -10.70 10.32
N PHE A 504 7.35 -10.50 11.48
CA PHE A 504 7.54 -9.30 12.32
C PHE A 504 8.96 -9.09 12.87
N ASP A 505 9.84 -10.09 12.77
CA ASP A 505 11.24 -10.00 13.20
C ASP A 505 12.21 -9.76 12.04
N GLY A 506 11.73 -9.65 10.80
CA GLY A 506 12.57 -9.39 9.62
C GLY A 506 13.38 -10.59 9.10
N LYS A 507 13.39 -11.72 9.82
CA LYS A 507 14.27 -12.87 9.55
C LYS A 507 13.85 -13.72 8.35
N MET A 508 12.55 -13.74 8.02
CA MET A 508 12.01 -14.59 6.95
C MET A 508 11.39 -13.72 5.85
N ARG A 509 12.25 -13.15 5.00
CA ARG A 509 11.87 -12.24 3.92
C ARG A 509 11.73 -12.96 2.57
N MET A 510 10.73 -12.56 1.78
CA MET A 510 10.50 -13.05 0.42
C MET A 510 9.98 -11.92 -0.49
N VAL A 511 10.49 -11.85 -1.72
CA VAL A 511 9.88 -11.04 -2.80
C VAL A 511 8.71 -11.83 -3.37
N LEU A 512 7.50 -11.32 -3.20
CA LEU A 512 6.27 -12.01 -3.56
C LEU A 512 5.87 -11.74 -5.01
N ILE A 513 5.87 -10.46 -5.41
CA ILE A 513 5.54 -10.01 -6.76
C ILE A 513 6.65 -9.08 -7.23
N LYS A 514 7.13 -9.29 -8.45
CA LYS A 514 8.17 -8.46 -9.09
C LYS A 514 7.94 -8.19 -10.58
N ASP A 515 7.09 -8.98 -11.22
CA ASP A 515 6.87 -8.92 -12.66
C ASP A 515 5.61 -8.06 -12.95
N ASP A 516 5.59 -7.27 -14.02
CA ASP A 516 4.45 -6.43 -14.42
C ASP A 516 3.91 -5.53 -13.29
N VAL A 517 4.82 -4.94 -12.52
CA VAL A 517 4.55 -3.93 -11.49
C VAL A 517 5.48 -2.76 -11.80
N ASP A 518 4.93 -1.54 -11.84
CA ASP A 518 5.72 -0.34 -12.16
C ASP A 518 5.81 0.59 -10.96
N GLU A 519 4.67 1.03 -10.40
CA GLU A 519 4.65 1.98 -9.28
C GLU A 519 3.62 1.56 -8.23
N PRO A 520 3.89 0.48 -7.47
CA PRO A 520 2.96 -0.05 -6.49
C PRO A 520 2.90 0.87 -5.27
N ARG A 521 1.71 1.34 -4.90
CA ARG A 521 1.54 2.28 -3.77
C ARG A 521 0.79 1.66 -2.61
N ALA A 522 -0.54 1.76 -2.56
CA ALA A 522 -1.31 1.27 -1.42
C ALA A 522 -1.47 -0.24 -1.48
N ILE A 523 -1.45 -0.90 -0.31
CA ILE A 523 -1.72 -2.33 -0.15
C ILE A 523 -2.67 -2.57 1.02
N ALA A 524 -3.59 -3.53 0.88
CA ALA A 524 -4.49 -3.95 1.95
C ALA A 524 -4.75 -5.45 1.90
N LEU A 525 -4.97 -6.06 3.07
CA LEU A 525 -5.05 -7.50 3.25
C LEU A 525 -6.41 -7.92 3.81
N ASN A 526 -6.85 -9.12 3.43
CA ASN A 526 -7.90 -9.87 4.11
C ASN A 526 -7.34 -11.24 4.53
N PRO A 527 -6.74 -11.33 5.73
CA PRO A 527 -6.13 -12.57 6.22
C PRO A 527 -7.11 -13.73 6.42
N MET A 528 -8.41 -13.45 6.65
CA MET A 528 -9.43 -14.49 6.82
C MET A 528 -9.69 -15.28 5.54
N GLU A 529 -9.51 -14.64 4.39
CA GLU A 529 -9.73 -15.25 3.07
C GLU A 529 -8.44 -15.40 2.25
N GLY A 530 -7.29 -14.97 2.78
CA GLY A 530 -5.99 -15.07 2.12
C GLY A 530 -5.86 -14.21 0.86
N TRP A 531 -6.51 -13.04 0.81
CA TRP A 531 -6.44 -12.11 -0.34
C TRP A 531 -5.66 -10.84 0.01
N MET A 532 -4.86 -10.36 -0.94
CA MET A 532 -4.22 -9.05 -0.91
C MET A 532 -4.62 -8.21 -2.12
N PHE A 533 -4.67 -6.90 -1.94
CA PHE A 533 -5.05 -5.93 -2.95
C PHE A 533 -4.05 -4.79 -2.94
N TRP A 534 -3.67 -4.29 -4.12
CA TRP A 534 -2.79 -3.14 -4.21
C TRP A 534 -3.15 -2.24 -5.40
N THR A 535 -2.65 -1.00 -5.33
CA THR A 535 -2.73 -0.03 -6.41
C THR A 535 -1.39 0.12 -7.10
N ASP A 536 -1.43 0.30 -8.42
CA ASP A 536 -0.28 0.61 -9.25
C ASP A 536 -0.65 1.81 -10.13
N TRP A 537 0.15 2.87 -10.07
CA TRP A 537 -0.09 4.12 -10.83
C TRP A 537 0.94 4.35 -11.93
N GLY A 538 1.73 3.33 -12.27
CA GLY A 538 2.79 3.42 -13.27
C GLY A 538 2.27 3.57 -14.71
N ILE A 539 2.99 3.01 -15.67
CA ILE A 539 2.68 3.21 -17.11
C ILE A 539 1.27 2.73 -17.44
N ASN A 540 0.86 1.62 -16.83
CA ASN A 540 -0.47 1.05 -16.94
C ASN A 540 -1.17 1.07 -15.57
N PRO A 541 -1.84 2.19 -15.21
CA PRO A 541 -2.46 2.33 -13.91
C PRO A 541 -3.58 1.30 -13.72
N LYS A 542 -3.51 0.57 -12.62
CA LYS A 542 -4.36 -0.59 -12.36
C LYS A 542 -4.53 -0.84 -10.86
N ILE A 543 -5.60 -1.56 -10.53
CA ILE A 543 -5.80 -2.13 -9.20
C ILE A 543 -5.85 -3.63 -9.37
N GLU A 544 -5.06 -4.32 -8.54
CA GLU A 544 -4.87 -5.75 -8.65
C GLU A 544 -5.20 -6.45 -7.34
N ARG A 545 -5.48 -7.74 -7.48
CA ARG A 545 -5.71 -8.67 -6.38
C ARG A 545 -4.88 -9.92 -6.62
N ALA A 546 -4.32 -10.47 -5.56
CA ALA A 546 -3.71 -11.80 -5.57
C ALA A 546 -3.94 -12.48 -4.21
N GLY A 547 -3.64 -13.78 -4.15
CA GLY A 547 -3.51 -14.46 -2.87
C GLY A 547 -2.38 -13.85 -2.05
N MET A 548 -2.47 -13.93 -0.73
CA MET A 548 -1.40 -13.49 0.19
C MET A 548 -0.13 -14.35 0.08
N ASP A 549 -0.22 -15.48 -0.65
CA ASP A 549 0.88 -16.32 -1.10
C ASP A 549 1.40 -15.96 -2.51
N GLY A 550 0.89 -14.89 -3.12
CA GLY A 550 1.25 -14.42 -4.46
C GLY A 550 0.54 -15.16 -5.61
N SER A 551 -0.26 -16.17 -5.32
CA SER A 551 -0.99 -16.95 -6.33
C SER A 551 -2.23 -16.19 -6.86
N HIS A 552 -2.85 -16.70 -7.94
CA HIS A 552 -4.14 -16.19 -8.45
C HIS A 552 -4.22 -14.68 -8.68
N ARG A 553 -3.11 -14.07 -9.12
CA ARG A 553 -3.05 -12.65 -9.46
C ARG A 553 -4.00 -12.30 -10.60
N GLN A 554 -4.78 -11.23 -10.41
CA GLN A 554 -5.74 -10.71 -11.36
C GLN A 554 -5.87 -9.19 -11.24
N THR A 555 -5.88 -8.51 -12.38
CA THR A 555 -6.29 -7.10 -12.45
C THR A 555 -7.80 -6.97 -12.30
N ILE A 556 -8.24 -6.26 -11.26
CA ILE A 556 -9.67 -6.06 -10.96
C ILE A 556 -10.20 -4.74 -11.52
N VAL A 557 -9.35 -3.72 -11.68
CA VAL A 557 -9.70 -2.44 -12.31
C VAL A 557 -8.60 -2.04 -13.26
N LYS A 558 -8.97 -1.78 -14.53
CA LYS A 558 -8.06 -1.41 -15.63
C LYS A 558 -8.43 -0.11 -16.34
N TYR A 559 -9.69 0.29 -16.29
CA TYR A 559 -10.23 1.47 -16.96
C TYR A 559 -10.65 2.51 -15.91
N ASP A 560 -10.77 3.78 -16.29
CA ASP A 560 -11.10 4.90 -15.39
C ASP A 560 -10.26 4.89 -14.09
N VAL A 561 -8.98 4.60 -14.22
CA VAL A 561 -7.99 4.67 -13.13
C VAL A 561 -6.74 5.31 -13.71
N LYS A 562 -6.20 6.30 -13.01
CA LYS A 562 -5.07 7.11 -13.45
C LYS A 562 -4.02 7.21 -12.37
N TRP A 563 -4.40 7.72 -11.19
CA TRP A 563 -3.47 7.86 -10.07
C TRP A 563 -4.06 7.28 -8.77
N PRO A 564 -4.19 5.95 -8.68
CA PRO A 564 -4.78 5.30 -7.51
C PRO A 564 -3.82 5.34 -6.30
N ASN A 565 -3.97 6.35 -5.45
CA ASN A 565 -3.04 6.62 -4.36
C ASN A 565 -3.28 5.81 -3.09
N GLY A 566 -4.55 5.63 -2.74
CA GLY A 566 -4.95 4.99 -1.48
C GLY A 566 -5.98 3.90 -1.73
N LEU A 567 -5.92 2.84 -0.92
CA LEU A 567 -6.84 1.71 -1.00
C LEU A 567 -7.17 1.17 0.39
N THR A 568 -8.43 0.77 0.59
CA THR A 568 -8.90 0.15 1.82
C THR A 568 -10.00 -0.87 1.55
N LEU A 569 -10.16 -1.82 2.48
CA LEU A 569 -11.13 -2.90 2.37
C LEU A 569 -12.26 -2.74 3.39
N ASP A 570 -13.49 -3.01 2.94
CA ASP A 570 -14.62 -3.36 3.79
C ASP A 570 -14.70 -4.88 3.84
N LEU A 571 -14.17 -5.47 4.93
CA LEU A 571 -14.14 -6.92 5.14
C LEU A 571 -15.54 -7.53 5.27
N VAL A 572 -16.51 -6.72 5.72
CA VAL A 572 -17.88 -7.15 6.00
C VAL A 572 -18.69 -7.25 4.71
N LYS A 573 -18.61 -6.23 3.84
CA LYS A 573 -19.29 -6.22 2.54
C LYS A 573 -18.45 -6.80 1.40
N ARG A 574 -17.23 -7.26 1.66
CA ARG A 574 -16.26 -7.75 0.65
C ARG A 574 -16.08 -6.77 -0.51
N ARG A 575 -15.80 -5.51 -0.15
CA ARG A 575 -15.61 -4.41 -1.12
C ARG A 575 -14.27 -3.72 -0.96
N VAL A 576 -13.74 -3.29 -2.10
CA VAL A 576 -12.55 -2.45 -2.20
C VAL A 576 -13.01 -1.01 -2.37
N TYR A 577 -12.33 -0.08 -1.70
CA TYR A 577 -12.50 1.36 -1.84
C TYR A 577 -11.14 1.98 -2.15
N TRP A 578 -11.09 2.89 -3.10
CA TRP A 578 -9.85 3.58 -3.45
C TRP A 578 -10.11 5.04 -3.80
N VAL A 579 -9.03 5.82 -3.71
CA VAL A 579 -8.99 7.22 -4.14
C VAL A 579 -8.09 7.35 -5.35
N ASP A 580 -8.53 8.13 -6.33
CA ASP A 580 -7.74 8.49 -7.49
C ASP A 580 -7.44 9.98 -7.46
N ALA A 581 -6.16 10.32 -7.33
CA ALA A 581 -5.74 11.71 -7.17
C ALA A 581 -5.72 12.50 -8.48
N LYS A 582 -5.76 11.83 -9.63
CA LYS A 582 -5.83 12.48 -10.94
C LYS A 582 -7.28 12.65 -11.37
N LEU A 583 -8.15 11.67 -11.06
CA LEU A 583 -9.57 11.73 -11.39
C LEU A 583 -10.43 12.44 -10.33
N ASN A 584 -9.84 12.93 -9.24
CA ASN A 584 -10.52 13.60 -8.13
C ASN A 584 -11.74 12.83 -7.60
N SER A 585 -11.62 11.51 -7.50
CA SER A 585 -12.75 10.62 -7.20
C SER A 585 -12.43 9.55 -6.17
N ILE A 586 -13.47 9.16 -5.41
CA ILE A 586 -13.49 7.98 -4.57
C ILE A 586 -14.37 6.94 -5.26
N SER A 587 -13.83 5.75 -5.49
CA SER A 587 -14.55 4.68 -6.15
C SER A 587 -14.56 3.41 -5.30
N SER A 588 -15.50 2.50 -5.59
CA SER A 588 -15.62 1.21 -4.92
C SER A 588 -16.07 0.12 -5.88
N CYS A 589 -15.59 -1.10 -5.66
CA CYS A 589 -16.02 -2.31 -6.36
C CYS A 589 -16.01 -3.52 -5.43
N ASP A 590 -16.63 -4.62 -5.87
CA ASP A 590 -16.52 -5.90 -5.18
C ASP A 590 -15.09 -6.48 -5.38
N TYR A 591 -14.70 -7.46 -4.57
CA TYR A 591 -13.35 -8.08 -4.65
C TYR A 591 -12.98 -8.68 -6.02
N ASN A 592 -13.95 -8.91 -6.90
CA ASN A 592 -13.73 -9.42 -8.26
C ASN A 592 -13.75 -8.31 -9.34
N GLY A 593 -13.85 -7.04 -8.94
CA GLY A 593 -13.94 -5.88 -9.85
C GLY A 593 -15.36 -5.57 -10.37
N LYS A 594 -16.37 -6.37 -10.04
CA LYS A 594 -17.77 -6.13 -10.44
C LYS A 594 -18.44 -5.07 -9.56
N ASN A 595 -19.64 -4.63 -9.98
CA ASN A 595 -20.49 -3.66 -9.28
C ASN A 595 -19.70 -2.42 -8.85
N ARG A 596 -18.85 -1.95 -9.78
CA ARG A 596 -18.07 -0.73 -9.62
C ARG A 596 -19.02 0.47 -9.55
N ARG A 597 -18.71 1.39 -8.64
CA ARG A 597 -19.40 2.66 -8.47
C ARG A 597 -18.41 3.77 -8.16
N VAL A 598 -18.69 4.97 -8.64
CA VAL A 598 -18.08 6.20 -8.15
C VAL A 598 -18.93 6.66 -6.96
N ILE A 599 -18.31 6.87 -5.80
CA ILE A 599 -19.00 7.28 -4.57
C ILE A 599 -19.03 8.80 -4.48
N LEU A 600 -17.90 9.44 -4.76
CA LEU A 600 -17.74 10.88 -4.65
C LEU A 600 -16.81 11.34 -5.76
N TYR A 601 -17.19 12.40 -6.45
CA TYR A 601 -16.34 13.19 -7.32
C TYR A 601 -16.37 14.62 -6.80
N SER A 602 -15.20 15.24 -6.59
CA SER A 602 -15.13 16.61 -6.08
C SER A 602 -13.80 17.26 -6.39
N GLN A 603 -13.81 18.24 -7.29
CA GLN A 603 -12.61 19.03 -7.62
C GLN A 603 -12.13 19.94 -6.49
N GLU A 604 -12.96 20.15 -5.45
CA GLU A 604 -12.61 20.99 -4.30
C GLU A 604 -12.05 20.19 -3.12
N ASN A 605 -12.59 19.00 -2.85
CA ASN A 605 -12.27 18.20 -1.65
C ASN A 605 -11.37 16.98 -1.94
N LEU A 606 -11.12 16.66 -3.21
CA LEU A 606 -10.30 15.52 -3.65
C LEU A 606 -9.25 15.97 -4.67
N ARG A 607 -8.51 17.05 -4.38
CA ARG A 607 -7.49 17.55 -5.31
C ARG A 607 -6.23 16.70 -5.33
N HIS A 608 -5.77 16.28 -4.16
CA HIS A 608 -4.62 15.38 -4.05
C HIS A 608 -4.83 14.42 -2.87
N PRO A 609 -5.82 13.52 -2.97
CA PRO A 609 -6.03 12.48 -1.98
C PRO A 609 -4.83 11.52 -1.93
N PHE A 610 -4.38 11.17 -0.73
CA PHE A 610 -3.25 10.26 -0.54
C PHE A 610 -3.68 8.90 0.00
N SER A 611 -4.42 8.88 1.11
CA SER A 611 -4.85 7.64 1.76
C SER A 611 -6.33 7.67 2.11
N ILE A 612 -6.92 6.49 2.23
CA ILE A 612 -8.34 6.28 2.49
C ILE A 612 -8.54 5.15 3.50
N THR A 613 -9.53 5.28 4.38
CA THR A 613 -9.96 4.25 5.31
C THR A 613 -11.49 4.27 5.47
N THR A 614 -12.08 3.15 5.85
CA THR A 614 -13.53 3.03 6.07
C THR A 614 -13.84 2.51 7.46
N PHE A 615 -14.93 3.00 8.04
CA PHE A 615 -15.48 2.47 9.28
C PHE A 615 -16.97 2.79 9.38
N GLU A 616 -17.77 1.80 9.78
CA GLU A 616 -19.23 1.88 9.77
C GLU A 616 -19.73 2.39 8.40
N ASP A 617 -20.43 3.51 8.36
CA ASP A 617 -20.92 4.15 7.12
C ASP A 617 -20.02 5.29 6.63
N GLY A 618 -18.93 5.58 7.35
CA GLY A 618 -18.00 6.64 7.02
C GLY A 618 -16.89 6.14 6.08
N VAL A 619 -16.57 6.98 5.10
CA VAL A 619 -15.29 6.94 4.40
C VAL A 619 -14.47 8.15 4.83
N TYR A 620 -13.18 7.95 5.07
CA TYR A 620 -12.25 8.96 5.55
C TYR A 620 -11.04 9.00 4.63
N TRP A 621 -10.55 10.18 4.29
CA TRP A 621 -9.35 10.33 3.44
C TRP A 621 -8.50 11.51 3.87
N THR A 622 -7.22 11.44 3.48
CA THR A 622 -6.24 12.53 3.62
C THR A 622 -6.07 13.22 2.29
N ASP A 623 -6.01 14.56 2.30
CA ASP A 623 -5.75 15.37 1.11
C ASP A 623 -4.56 16.31 1.36
N TRP A 624 -3.61 16.31 0.41
CA TRP A 624 -2.37 17.09 0.50
C TRP A 624 -2.54 18.57 0.16
N ASP A 625 -3.45 18.90 -0.76
CA ASP A 625 -3.67 20.29 -1.20
C ASP A 625 -4.36 21.09 -0.09
N LYS A 626 -5.39 20.48 0.53
CA LYS A 626 -6.11 21.08 1.67
C LYS A 626 -5.40 20.88 3.01
N GLY A 627 -4.41 19.99 3.07
CA GLY A 627 -3.75 19.63 4.33
C GLY A 627 -4.75 19.19 5.40
N ALA A 628 -5.73 18.36 5.07
CA ALA A 628 -6.83 18.02 5.96
C ALA A 628 -7.26 16.55 5.87
N VAL A 629 -7.96 16.10 6.90
CA VAL A 629 -8.67 14.81 6.90
C VAL A 629 -10.15 15.06 6.72
N PHE A 630 -10.73 14.46 5.70
CA PHE A 630 -12.15 14.57 5.38
C PHE A 630 -12.91 13.29 5.71
N ARG A 631 -14.23 13.43 5.81
CA ARG A 631 -15.19 12.34 5.99
C ARG A 631 -16.41 12.56 5.09
N ALA A 632 -16.92 11.48 4.53
CA ALA A 632 -18.19 11.44 3.80
C ALA A 632 -18.94 10.13 4.08
N ASN A 633 -20.19 10.03 3.60
CA ASN A 633 -20.92 8.77 3.58
C ASN A 633 -20.34 7.81 2.52
N LYS A 634 -19.95 6.60 2.90
CA LYS A 634 -19.32 5.63 1.98
C LYS A 634 -20.26 5.07 0.90
N PHE A 635 -21.57 5.27 1.03
CA PHE A 635 -22.57 4.79 0.10
C PHE A 635 -22.98 5.88 -0.89
N THR A 636 -23.31 7.08 -0.40
CA THR A 636 -23.85 8.17 -1.22
C THR A 636 -22.81 9.24 -1.60
N GLY A 637 -21.67 9.30 -0.89
CA GLY A 637 -20.68 10.38 -1.06
C GLY A 637 -21.08 11.71 -0.42
N GLU A 638 -22.28 11.81 0.15
CA GLU A 638 -22.80 13.03 0.77
C GLU A 638 -22.17 13.30 2.15
N ASP A 639 -22.56 14.42 2.76
CA ASP A 639 -22.11 14.86 4.10
C ASP A 639 -20.59 15.05 4.21
N VAL A 640 -19.95 15.58 3.16
CA VAL A 640 -18.51 15.88 3.16
C VAL A 640 -18.17 16.90 4.25
N LYS A 641 -17.31 16.52 5.20
CA LYS A 641 -16.89 17.34 6.34
C LYS A 641 -15.41 17.16 6.63
N ALA A 642 -14.71 18.25 6.89
CA ALA A 642 -13.36 18.20 7.44
C ALA A 642 -13.43 17.86 8.95
N ILE A 643 -12.69 16.84 9.38
CA ILE A 643 -12.60 16.42 10.80
C ILE A 643 -11.63 17.32 11.56
N THR A 644 -10.61 17.81 10.86
CA THR A 644 -9.52 18.57 11.45
C THR A 644 -9.87 20.05 11.42
N ALA A 645 -9.95 20.68 12.59
CA ALA A 645 -10.53 22.02 12.79
C ALA A 645 -9.75 23.18 12.13
N THR A 646 -8.57 22.94 11.55
CA THR A 646 -7.78 23.93 10.80
C THR A 646 -6.76 23.21 9.91
N GLU A 647 -6.33 23.84 8.81
CA GLU A 647 -5.28 23.38 7.89
C GLU A 647 -4.09 22.81 8.67
N MET A 648 -3.80 21.52 8.46
CA MET A 648 -2.63 20.89 9.05
C MET A 648 -1.38 21.51 8.41
N VAL A 649 -0.45 22.00 9.25
CA VAL A 649 0.81 22.66 8.80
C VAL A 649 1.68 21.76 7.92
N GLN A 650 1.46 20.44 7.92
CA GLN A 650 2.16 19.46 7.09
C GLN A 650 1.20 18.47 6.46
N ASN A 651 1.53 18.01 5.26
CA ASN A 651 0.73 17.09 4.46
C ASN A 651 0.47 15.78 5.21
N PRO A 652 -0.79 15.44 5.48
CA PRO A 652 -1.12 14.14 6.07
C PRO A 652 -0.86 13.03 5.06
N MET A 653 -0.13 12.01 5.48
CA MET A 653 0.22 10.85 4.66
C MET A 653 -0.88 9.79 4.78
N VAL A 654 -0.53 8.59 5.21
CA VAL A 654 -1.43 7.47 5.43
C VAL A 654 -2.41 7.71 6.59
N ILE A 655 -3.61 7.14 6.48
CA ILE A 655 -4.65 7.16 7.52
C ILE A 655 -5.30 5.78 7.66
N HIS A 656 -5.46 5.33 8.90
CA HIS A 656 -6.19 4.11 9.25
C HIS A 656 -7.14 4.34 10.42
N VAL A 657 -8.29 3.66 10.40
CA VAL A 657 -9.17 3.61 11.58
C VAL A 657 -8.63 2.58 12.55
N TYR A 658 -8.31 3.01 13.77
CA TYR A 658 -7.90 2.18 14.89
C TYR A 658 -9.14 1.73 15.68
N HIS A 659 -9.55 0.47 15.49
CA HIS A 659 -10.71 -0.14 16.13
C HIS A 659 -10.62 -1.68 16.06
N PRO A 660 -11.09 -2.46 17.07
CA PRO A 660 -10.98 -3.92 17.05
C PRO A 660 -11.67 -4.56 15.84
N TYR A 661 -12.86 -4.09 15.46
CA TYR A 661 -13.60 -4.64 14.30
C TYR A 661 -12.99 -4.35 12.93
N ARG A 662 -11.90 -3.56 12.84
CA ARG A 662 -11.10 -3.48 11.61
C ARG A 662 -10.20 -4.71 11.43
N GLN A 663 -9.90 -5.40 12.53
CA GLN A 663 -9.07 -6.61 12.59
C GLN A 663 -9.81 -7.70 13.35
N PRO A 664 -10.89 -8.26 12.76
CA PRO A 664 -11.64 -9.34 13.40
C PRO A 664 -10.74 -10.55 13.71
N ASP A 665 -11.05 -11.24 14.80
CA ASP A 665 -10.36 -12.46 15.19
C ASP A 665 -10.63 -13.56 14.15
N GLY A 666 -9.59 -14.31 13.80
CA GLY A 666 -9.71 -15.48 12.93
C GLY A 666 -8.78 -16.61 13.36
N GLU A 667 -9.03 -17.78 12.80
CA GLU A 667 -8.24 -18.98 13.07
C GLU A 667 -6.91 -18.93 12.32
N ASN A 668 -5.81 -19.10 13.04
CA ASN A 668 -4.47 -19.24 12.44
C ASN A 668 -4.21 -20.73 12.16
N TYR A 669 -4.34 -21.13 10.90
CA TYR A 669 -4.11 -22.52 10.47
C TYR A 669 -2.63 -22.92 10.47
N CYS A 670 -1.70 -21.96 10.57
CA CYS A 670 -0.26 -22.21 10.67
C CYS A 670 0.20 -22.42 12.12
N GLN A 671 -0.65 -22.21 13.13
CA GLN A 671 -0.27 -22.31 14.54
C GLN A 671 0.20 -23.72 14.93
N ALA A 672 -0.36 -24.76 14.31
CA ALA A 672 0.09 -26.14 14.50
C ALA A 672 1.30 -26.44 13.61
N VAL A 673 2.48 -26.60 14.21
CA VAL A 673 3.74 -27.02 13.54
C VAL A 673 4.04 -26.19 12.28
N ASN A 674 3.80 -24.87 12.33
CA ASN A 674 3.98 -23.95 11.20
C ASN A 674 3.24 -24.39 9.92
N GLY A 675 2.09 -25.05 10.06
CA GLY A 675 1.35 -25.61 8.92
C GLY A 675 2.10 -26.72 8.16
N HIS A 676 3.06 -27.39 8.82
CA HIS A 676 4.02 -28.33 8.23
C HIS A 676 4.98 -27.70 7.19
N CYS A 677 5.03 -26.36 7.12
CA CYS A 677 5.96 -25.65 6.27
C CYS A 677 7.34 -25.55 6.95
N SER A 678 8.40 -25.78 6.17
CA SER A 678 9.77 -25.66 6.68
C SER A 678 10.16 -24.22 7.08
N HIS A 679 9.64 -23.20 6.38
CA HIS A 679 10.01 -21.80 6.58
C HIS A 679 8.77 -20.91 6.72
N LEU A 680 8.20 -20.40 5.62
CA LEU A 680 7.04 -19.52 5.65
C LEU A 680 5.75 -20.31 5.47
N CYS A 681 4.75 -20.02 6.31
CA CYS A 681 3.39 -20.49 6.18
C CYS A 681 2.47 -19.27 6.00
N LEU A 682 1.81 -19.22 4.84
CA LEU A 682 1.00 -18.08 4.39
C LEU A 682 -0.46 -18.51 4.21
N PRO A 683 -1.44 -17.62 4.43
CA PRO A 683 -2.83 -17.91 4.13
C PRO A 683 -3.03 -18.03 2.61
N ALA A 684 -3.58 -19.15 2.16
CA ALA A 684 -3.90 -19.38 0.75
C ALA A 684 -5.25 -18.74 0.37
N PRO A 685 -5.40 -18.22 -0.86
CA PRO A 685 -6.63 -17.58 -1.29
C PRO A 685 -7.82 -18.53 -1.30
N GLN A 686 -8.90 -18.12 -0.62
CA GLN A 686 -10.15 -18.88 -0.53
C GLN A 686 -11.02 -18.63 -1.77
N ILE A 687 -10.87 -19.49 -2.78
CA ILE A 687 -11.60 -19.40 -4.06
C ILE A 687 -12.89 -20.21 -4.02
N ASN A 688 -12.81 -21.41 -3.47
CA ASN A 688 -13.95 -22.30 -3.29
C ASN A 688 -13.83 -23.06 -1.96
N LYS A 689 -14.86 -23.84 -1.62
CA LYS A 689 -14.91 -24.58 -0.35
C LYS A 689 -13.77 -25.60 -0.16
N TYR A 690 -13.15 -26.05 -1.25
CA TYR A 690 -12.07 -27.04 -1.26
C TYR A 690 -10.68 -26.41 -1.41
N SER A 691 -10.57 -25.08 -1.48
CA SER A 691 -9.29 -24.38 -1.51
C SER A 691 -8.49 -24.72 -0.25
N PRO A 692 -7.17 -24.96 -0.37
CA PRO A 692 -6.31 -25.11 0.80
C PRO A 692 -6.39 -23.83 1.64
N LYS A 693 -6.25 -23.96 2.95
CA LYS A 693 -6.25 -22.81 3.88
C LYS A 693 -4.89 -22.13 3.98
N ILE A 694 -3.83 -22.90 3.77
CA ILE A 694 -2.44 -22.46 3.90
C ILE A 694 -1.64 -22.85 2.67
N SER A 695 -0.56 -22.12 2.45
CA SER A 695 0.42 -22.34 1.40
C SER A 695 1.81 -22.14 2.00
N CYS A 696 2.75 -23.03 1.68
CA CYS A 696 4.14 -22.87 2.12
C CYS A 696 4.91 -22.00 1.14
N ALA A 697 5.79 -21.16 1.66
CA ALA A 697 6.65 -20.29 0.86
C ALA A 697 8.10 -20.34 1.35
N CYS A 698 9.03 -19.96 0.48
CA CYS A 698 10.46 -20.00 0.75
C CYS A 698 11.05 -18.60 0.76
N PRO A 699 11.92 -18.28 1.74
CA PRO A 699 12.60 -17.00 1.77
C PRO A 699 13.61 -16.86 0.62
N MET A 700 14.12 -15.64 0.45
CA MET A 700 15.09 -15.32 -0.61
C MET A 700 16.31 -16.28 -0.59
N GLY A 701 16.70 -16.77 -1.77
CA GLY A 701 17.83 -17.69 -1.94
C GLY A 701 17.49 -19.18 -1.83
N LEU A 702 16.26 -19.54 -1.42
CA LEU A 702 15.77 -20.91 -1.38
C LEU A 702 14.67 -21.15 -2.42
N LYS A 703 14.58 -22.39 -2.91
CA LYS A 703 13.53 -22.85 -3.80
C LYS A 703 12.64 -23.88 -3.13
N MET A 704 11.36 -23.87 -3.49
CA MET A 704 10.41 -24.87 -3.03
C MET A 704 10.76 -26.25 -3.62
N HIS A 705 10.80 -27.26 -2.77
CA HIS A 705 10.97 -28.66 -3.17
C HIS A 705 9.65 -29.24 -3.73
N ASP A 706 9.73 -30.34 -4.48
CA ASP A 706 8.58 -30.98 -5.14
C ASP A 706 7.48 -31.45 -4.18
N ASN A 707 7.77 -31.56 -2.88
CA ASN A 707 6.77 -31.90 -1.85
C ASN A 707 5.88 -30.72 -1.46
N GLY A 708 6.17 -29.49 -1.92
CA GLY A 708 5.40 -28.29 -1.62
C GLY A 708 5.47 -27.82 -0.15
N LEU A 709 6.38 -28.37 0.66
CA LEU A 709 6.48 -28.11 2.10
C LEU A 709 7.88 -27.64 2.52
N THR A 710 8.93 -28.18 1.87
CA THR A 710 10.32 -27.94 2.26
C THR A 710 11.04 -27.02 1.27
N CYS A 711 11.87 -26.12 1.79
CA CYS A 711 12.72 -25.26 0.98
C CYS A 711 14.13 -25.83 0.87
N ILE A 712 14.70 -25.85 -0.33
CA ILE A 712 16.06 -26.32 -0.65
C ILE A 712 16.89 -25.20 -1.27
N ILE A 713 18.21 -25.28 -1.15
CA ILE A 713 19.12 -24.30 -1.75
C ILE A 713 19.09 -24.47 -3.28
N ASP A 714 18.96 -23.36 -4.01
CA ASP A 714 18.93 -23.39 -5.48
C ASP A 714 20.30 -23.76 -6.07
N GLY A 715 20.42 -24.98 -6.59
CA GLY A 715 21.65 -25.51 -7.20
C GLY A 715 22.09 -24.83 -8.51
N LYS A 716 21.46 -23.73 -8.95
CA LYS A 716 21.88 -22.93 -10.11
C LYS A 716 22.80 -21.75 -9.79
N PHE A 717 23.14 -21.51 -8.52
CA PHE A 717 24.29 -20.69 -8.16
C PHE A 717 25.56 -21.55 -8.15
N SER A 718 26.06 -21.88 -9.35
CA SER A 718 27.40 -22.43 -9.53
C SER A 718 28.16 -21.59 -10.56
N LEU A 719 28.69 -20.48 -10.06
CA LEU A 719 29.99 -19.84 -10.30
C LEU A 719 29.81 -18.31 -10.25
N GLY A 720 30.11 -17.71 -9.10
CA GLY A 720 30.31 -16.26 -8.99
C GLY A 720 29.66 -15.53 -7.83
N SER A 721 29.40 -16.15 -6.68
CA SER A 721 29.18 -15.43 -5.42
C SER A 721 29.25 -16.41 -4.23
N ASN A 722 30.19 -16.17 -3.31
CA ASN A 722 30.28 -16.89 -2.05
C ASN A 722 29.14 -16.43 -1.14
N ILE A 723 28.06 -17.20 -1.07
CA ILE A 723 27.08 -17.15 0.01
C ILE A 723 27.06 -18.52 0.67
N SER A 724 27.65 -18.61 1.85
CA SER A 724 27.72 -19.83 2.66
C SER A 724 26.37 -20.08 3.33
N LEU A 725 25.56 -21.00 2.79
CA LEU A 725 24.37 -21.55 3.46
C LEU A 725 24.69 -22.95 3.99
N HIS A 726 24.65 -23.11 5.33
CA HIS A 726 24.79 -24.41 6.00
C HIS A 726 23.53 -25.28 5.82
N PRO A 727 23.67 -26.61 5.66
CA PRO A 727 22.54 -27.53 5.51
C PRO A 727 21.84 -27.81 6.85
N TYR A 728 20.52 -27.63 6.88
CA TYR A 728 19.67 -28.10 7.98
C TYR A 728 19.69 -29.64 8.04
N LYS A 729 20.21 -30.20 9.14
CA LYS A 729 19.97 -31.59 9.53
C LYS A 729 18.62 -31.69 10.23
N SER A 730 17.81 -32.64 9.76
CA SER A 730 16.62 -33.14 10.45
C SER A 730 17.00 -33.68 11.83
N GLY A 731 16.29 -33.25 12.87
CA GLY A 731 16.38 -33.75 14.23
C GLY A 731 15.06 -33.50 14.93
#